data_AF-A0A4Q0Z525-F1
#
_entry.id   AF-A0A4Q0Z525-F1
#
_cell.length_a   1.000
_cell.length_b   1.000
_cell.length_c   1.000
_cell.angle_alpha   90.00
_cell.angle_beta   90.00
_cell.angle_gamma   90.00
#
_symmetry.space_group_name_H-M   'P 1'
#
loop_
_entity.id
_entity.type
_entity.pdbx_description
1 polymer ?
#
loop_
_entity_poly.entity_id
_entity_poly.type
_entity_poly.pdbx_seq_one_letter_code
_entity_poly.pdbx_strand_id
1 'polypeptide(L)'
;MRKSCNKLFSLVLGTALVTSVASGDTGELSKVMKERGLSEIDVVRAAKTYNPTGVKDKYVVFSSGGQSGQMIVYGVPSMRILKYIAVFTPEPWQGYGFDKDSLKVLRQGNIRGKEINWGDTHHPALSEKDGKYDGRWLVINDKANPRIAVIDLEDFETKQIVVNPVFKSEHGGSFFTPNSEHILEAAQYAAPFDNEYHPIEDYKETYRGGVTVWKFNPKIGRIQPKDSFTIEMPPYMQDLSDSGKGISDGWGFTNSFNTEMYTGGIEVGMPPNEAGMSRNDTDFLHVYNWRKLYELSKNPKNVKIINDHKVIPMDIAVKNDALFLIPEPKSPHGVDVDPTGQYLVVCGKLDTHASVYDFKKIKKLIDKKEFVGKDPYGIPILDMKKSLHGQVELGLGPLHNQYSPKDGEIYTSLYVDSQVVKWNFKDLKVIDKVNVHYNIGHLAGMEGKTADPQGDYIIALNKLSIDRFQNVGPLHPQNHQLIDISGKKMDLLVDMPLPLGEPHQAVAIRASKLHPHVRYEMGTNTKTGKQHIGKTLAGEERIERNGNHVKVYATLVRSHINPERITVNKGDKVTIYMTNLERAQDETHGFTVDNYNIHGSLEPGETSELEFVADKEGVFPYYCTEFCSALHLEMMGYLLVKDPNKKYESAQKLKMKSMSSEELKAEYDKTVAVNNATDTVIQSVVKFLKDNKFQEHKVVADLVTDAFDQYNQIPEQKKKANEALKKGDIEKAILYENMIWQLMVKTADVGIRAKDALVRKIATKQSSAAIRGENTFAEGGCNGCHVIGKVSSGPDLTGVLTRHENGVDWVSKFILSPESKYKEPYVKAMIDYFNLKMPNQHMSKEEVKDIIEYLKWVDENANLF
;
A
#
# COMPACT_ATOMS: atom_id res chain seq x y z
N MET A 1 -21.98 79.31 57.05
CA MET A 1 -23.10 79.55 56.12
C MET A 1 -22.91 78.74 54.84
N ARG A 2 -23.93 77.95 54.47
CA ARG A 2 -24.39 77.48 53.14
C ARG A 2 -23.41 77.29 51.95
N LYS A 3 -23.38 76.04 51.45
CA LYS A 3 -23.69 75.51 50.09
C LYS A 3 -23.28 76.28 48.81
N SER A 4 -22.83 75.48 47.82
CA SER A 4 -23.25 75.45 46.38
C SER A 4 -22.07 75.59 45.40
N CYS A 5 -21.66 74.53 44.67
CA CYS A 5 -22.13 74.14 43.31
C CYS A 5 -21.81 75.19 42.23
N ASN A 6 -21.52 74.91 40.96
CA ASN A 6 -21.15 73.75 40.14
C ASN A 6 -21.12 74.32 38.71
N LYS A 7 -20.33 73.74 37.80
CA LYS A 7 -20.55 73.70 36.33
C LYS A 7 -20.76 75.03 35.57
N LEU A 8 -19.77 75.44 34.78
CA LEU A 8 -19.93 75.80 33.35
C LEU A 8 -18.56 76.09 32.71
N PHE A 9 -17.88 75.05 32.24
CA PHE A 9 -16.82 75.16 31.22
C PHE A 9 -16.99 73.96 30.29
N SER A 10 -17.97 74.07 29.41
CA SER A 10 -18.35 73.09 28.38
C SER A 10 -19.01 73.88 27.24
N LEU A 11 -18.75 73.48 25.99
CA LEU A 11 -18.90 74.24 24.73
C LEU A 11 -17.73 75.21 24.54
N VAL A 12 -16.65 74.92 23.82
CA VAL A 12 -16.61 74.84 22.34
C VAL A 12 -15.51 73.90 21.81
N LEU A 13 -14.76 73.17 22.65
CA LEU A 13 -13.71 72.22 22.20
C LEU A 13 -14.21 70.80 21.85
N GLY A 14 -15.43 70.67 21.34
CA GLY A 14 -16.04 69.40 21.00
C GLY A 14 -16.74 69.47 19.65
N THR A 15 -15.99 69.47 18.53
CA THR A 15 -16.46 69.15 17.16
C THR A 15 -15.32 69.20 16.11
N ALA A 16 -14.09 68.79 16.43
CA ALA A 16 -13.01 68.69 15.43
C ALA A 16 -12.00 67.55 15.68
N LEU A 17 -12.45 66.45 16.31
CA LEU A 17 -11.67 65.22 16.46
C LEU A 17 -12.55 63.96 16.29
N VAL A 18 -13.54 64.08 15.41
CA VAL A 18 -14.30 62.95 14.84
C VAL A 18 -14.21 63.12 13.33
N THR A 19 -13.12 62.62 12.73
CA THR A 19 -13.00 62.14 11.33
C THR A 19 -11.52 61.99 10.93
N SER A 20 -10.83 61.03 11.53
CA SER A 20 -9.65 60.41 10.93
C SER A 20 -9.46 58.95 11.37
N VAL A 21 -10.57 58.27 11.72
CA VAL A 21 -10.59 56.83 12.04
C VAL A 21 -11.51 56.11 11.04
N ALA A 22 -11.20 56.22 9.76
CA ALA A 22 -11.89 55.48 8.68
C ALA A 22 -11.13 55.63 7.35
N SER A 23 -9.92 55.08 7.27
CA SER A 23 -9.18 54.74 6.03
C SER A 23 -7.75 54.37 6.42
N GLY A 24 -7.25 53.16 6.20
CA GLY A 24 -7.81 51.95 5.67
C GLY A 24 -6.79 50.84 5.91
N ASP A 25 -7.21 49.78 6.58
CA ASP A 25 -6.64 48.46 6.38
C ASP A 25 -7.76 47.44 6.43
N THR A 26 -8.77 47.66 5.58
CA THR A 26 -9.78 46.66 5.24
C THR A 26 -9.20 45.71 4.20
N GLY A 27 -8.06 45.09 4.52
CA GLY A 27 -7.52 44.01 3.71
C GLY A 27 -8.46 42.81 3.73
N GLU A 28 -8.46 42.01 2.66
CA GLU A 28 -9.29 40.80 2.54
C GLU A 28 -9.14 39.87 3.76
N LEU A 29 -7.95 39.80 4.36
CA LEU A 29 -7.68 39.04 5.58
C LEU A 29 -8.53 39.49 6.78
N SER A 30 -8.65 40.80 7.03
CA SER A 30 -9.45 41.35 8.14
C SER A 30 -10.94 41.03 7.97
N LYS A 31 -11.43 41.08 6.72
CA LYS A 31 -12.79 40.69 6.37
C LYS A 31 -13.03 39.20 6.65
N VAL A 32 -12.14 38.32 6.18
CA VAL A 32 -12.23 36.87 6.43
C VAL A 32 -12.19 36.54 7.92
N MET A 33 -11.28 37.17 8.68
CA MET A 33 -11.20 36.99 10.13
C MET A 33 -12.52 37.38 10.81
N LYS A 34 -13.10 38.52 10.44
CA LYS A 34 -14.38 38.97 10.98
C LYS A 34 -15.54 38.05 10.61
N GLU A 35 -15.63 37.62 9.34
CA GLU A 35 -16.69 36.74 8.86
C GLU A 35 -16.66 35.36 9.51
N ARG A 36 -15.46 34.85 9.78
CA ARG A 36 -15.26 33.52 10.40
C ARG A 36 -15.11 33.56 11.93
N GLY A 37 -15.06 34.75 12.54
CA GLY A 37 -14.82 34.91 13.98
C GLY A 37 -13.42 34.48 14.44
N LEU A 38 -12.40 34.63 13.60
CA LEU A 38 -11.02 34.20 13.88
C LEU A 38 -10.24 35.27 14.64
N SER A 39 -9.45 34.84 15.62
CA SER A 39 -8.45 35.67 16.28
C SER A 39 -7.14 35.71 15.47
N GLU A 40 -6.24 36.64 15.81
CA GLU A 40 -4.91 36.72 15.17
C GLU A 40 -4.09 35.43 15.38
N ILE A 41 -4.18 34.81 16.57
CA ILE A 41 -3.45 33.58 16.86
C ILE A 41 -3.99 32.40 16.05
N ASP A 42 -5.30 32.36 15.76
CA ASP A 42 -5.89 31.34 14.88
C ASP A 42 -5.31 31.44 13.46
N VAL A 43 -5.15 32.66 12.96
CA VAL A 43 -4.54 32.91 11.64
C VAL A 43 -3.07 32.51 11.63
N VAL A 44 -2.30 32.81 12.69
CA VAL A 44 -0.89 32.40 12.80
C VAL A 44 -0.77 30.88 12.84
N ARG A 45 -1.61 30.19 13.63
CA ARG A 45 -1.61 28.73 13.72
C ARG A 45 -2.00 28.08 12.39
N ALA A 46 -3.01 28.62 11.72
CA ALA A 46 -3.38 28.19 10.37
C ALA A 46 -2.22 28.40 9.37
N ALA A 47 -1.51 29.51 9.44
CA ALA A 47 -0.36 29.77 8.58
C ALA A 47 0.82 28.81 8.86
N LYS A 48 1.01 28.38 10.11
CA LYS A 48 2.05 27.40 10.48
C LYS A 48 1.79 25.99 9.94
N THR A 49 0.54 25.64 9.66
CA THR A 49 0.16 24.31 9.13
C THR A 49 -0.25 24.36 7.66
N TYR A 50 -0.41 25.55 7.09
CA TYR A 50 -0.77 25.71 5.70
C TYR A 50 0.41 25.48 4.76
N ASN A 51 0.32 24.42 3.95
CA ASN A 51 1.16 24.22 2.77
C ASN A 51 0.35 24.56 1.51
N PRO A 52 0.75 25.56 0.70
CA PRO A 52 0.05 25.88 -0.54
C PRO A 52 0.22 24.75 -1.59
N THR A 53 -0.57 24.81 -2.65
CA THR A 53 -0.54 23.82 -3.74
C THR A 53 0.89 23.58 -4.25
N GLY A 54 1.28 22.30 -4.33
CA GLY A 54 2.61 21.88 -4.78
C GLY A 54 3.69 21.89 -3.70
N VAL A 55 3.45 22.47 -2.52
CA VAL A 55 4.39 22.40 -1.39
C VAL A 55 4.24 21.08 -0.65
N LYS A 56 5.36 20.38 -0.50
CA LYS A 56 5.46 19.08 0.18
C LYS A 56 5.74 19.27 1.66
N ASP A 57 5.19 18.36 2.45
CA ASP A 57 5.41 18.28 3.89
C ASP A 57 6.87 17.94 4.23
N LYS A 58 7.35 18.45 5.38
CA LYS A 58 8.73 18.24 5.85
C LYS A 58 8.92 16.83 6.43
N TYR A 59 7.87 16.30 7.05
CA TYR A 59 7.86 14.98 7.65
C TYR A 59 6.68 14.17 7.12
N VAL A 60 6.86 12.86 7.13
CA VAL A 60 5.80 11.87 6.88
C VAL A 60 5.61 11.07 8.17
N VAL A 61 4.35 10.84 8.54
CA VAL A 61 3.96 10.09 9.73
C VAL A 61 3.26 8.82 9.32
N PHE A 62 3.65 7.72 9.93
CA PHE A 62 3.01 6.41 9.84
C PHE A 62 2.29 6.12 11.15
N SER A 63 0.97 6.16 11.13
CA SER A 63 0.11 5.93 12.28
C SER A 63 -0.59 4.59 12.15
N SER A 64 -0.72 3.84 13.24
CA SER A 64 -1.57 2.66 13.24
C SER A 64 -3.01 3.07 12.86
N GLY A 65 -3.76 2.16 12.24
CA GLY A 65 -5.18 2.31 12.00
C GLY A 65 -6.05 1.72 13.13
N GLY A 66 -5.44 1.26 14.23
CA GLY A 66 -6.13 0.52 15.28
C GLY A 66 -6.85 -0.69 14.73
N GLN A 67 -8.11 -0.83 15.12
CA GLN A 67 -9.02 -1.94 14.82
C GLN A 67 -9.42 -2.02 13.34
N SER A 68 -9.02 -1.04 12.52
CA SER A 68 -9.21 -1.11 11.07
C SER A 68 -8.27 -2.13 10.43
N GLY A 69 -7.07 -2.31 10.99
CA GLY A 69 -6.05 -3.24 10.49
C GLY A 69 -5.15 -2.67 9.38
N GLN A 70 -5.30 -1.40 9.00
CA GLN A 70 -4.44 -0.68 8.05
C GLN A 70 -3.39 0.21 8.76
N MET A 71 -2.52 0.84 7.97
CA MET A 71 -1.69 1.98 8.37
C MET A 71 -2.18 3.27 7.72
N ILE A 72 -2.14 4.37 8.45
CA ILE A 72 -2.48 5.72 7.97
C ILE A 72 -1.18 6.51 7.77
N VAL A 73 -1.01 7.10 6.58
CA VAL A 73 0.15 7.93 6.22
C VAL A 73 -0.30 9.37 6.05
N TYR A 74 0.32 10.32 6.75
CA TYR A 74 0.01 11.75 6.62
C TYR A 74 1.25 12.64 6.70
N GLY A 75 1.15 13.85 6.13
CA GLY A 75 2.23 14.83 6.10
C GLY A 75 2.20 15.80 7.29
N VAL A 76 3.36 16.28 7.73
CA VAL A 76 3.51 17.34 8.75
C VAL A 76 4.37 18.48 8.18
N PRO A 77 3.96 19.76 8.33
CA PRO A 77 2.96 20.25 9.28
C PRO A 77 1.52 20.33 8.77
N SER A 78 1.22 19.91 7.53
CA SER A 78 -0.13 20.09 6.99
C SER A 78 -1.21 19.20 7.59
N MET A 79 -0.82 18.09 8.23
CA MET A 79 -1.72 17.09 8.79
C MET A 79 -2.69 16.50 7.75
N ARG A 80 -2.30 16.48 6.47
CA ARG A 80 -3.11 15.89 5.39
C ARG A 80 -2.78 14.41 5.26
N ILE A 81 -3.82 13.58 5.26
CA ILE A 81 -3.70 12.15 4.91
C ILE A 81 -3.25 12.04 3.46
N LEU A 82 -2.20 11.26 3.25
CA LEU A 82 -1.55 11.04 1.95
C LEU A 82 -1.85 9.65 1.39
N LYS A 83 -1.94 8.62 2.25
CA LYS A 83 -2.15 7.23 1.83
C LYS A 83 -2.69 6.39 3.00
N TYR A 84 -3.46 5.37 2.68
CA TYR A 84 -3.66 4.20 3.55
C TYR A 84 -2.84 3.04 2.99
N ILE A 85 -2.24 2.24 3.86
CA ILE A 85 -1.53 1.01 3.47
C ILE A 85 -2.34 -0.17 4.01
N ALA A 86 -2.80 -1.03 3.11
CA ALA A 86 -3.44 -2.29 3.47
C ALA A 86 -2.44 -3.25 4.14
N VAL A 87 -2.85 -3.87 5.25
CA VAL A 87 -1.99 -4.78 6.02
C VAL A 87 -2.75 -6.06 6.40
N PHE A 88 -3.58 -5.99 7.43
CA PHE A 88 -4.24 -7.16 8.03
C PHE A 88 -5.70 -7.34 7.60
N THR A 89 -6.23 -6.36 6.89
CA THR A 89 -7.61 -6.28 6.41
C THR A 89 -7.59 -6.12 4.90
N PRO A 90 -8.45 -6.83 4.15
CA PRO A 90 -8.64 -6.57 2.72
C PRO A 90 -9.00 -5.09 2.49
N GLU A 91 -8.35 -4.46 1.51
CA GLU A 91 -8.55 -3.06 1.17
C GLU A 91 -9.02 -2.96 -0.29
N PRO A 92 -10.33 -2.83 -0.53
CA PRO A 92 -10.88 -2.92 -1.86
C PRO A 92 -10.42 -1.79 -2.77
N TRP A 93 -10.10 -0.59 -2.27
CA TRP A 93 -9.58 0.46 -3.14
C TRP A 93 -8.20 0.11 -3.73
N GLN A 94 -7.34 -0.58 -2.96
CA GLN A 94 -6.01 -1.00 -3.41
C GLN A 94 -6.02 -2.37 -4.12
N GLY A 95 -7.18 -3.03 -4.26
CA GLY A 95 -7.26 -4.44 -4.67
C GLY A 95 -6.65 -5.45 -3.70
N TYR A 96 -6.10 -5.00 -2.56
CA TYR A 96 -5.39 -5.86 -1.60
C TYR A 96 -6.34 -6.86 -0.93
N GLY A 97 -6.00 -8.14 -0.99
CA GLY A 97 -6.83 -9.25 -0.52
C GLY A 97 -7.83 -9.76 -1.55
N PHE A 98 -7.90 -9.16 -2.74
CA PHE A 98 -8.80 -9.57 -3.84
C PHE A 98 -8.04 -10.14 -5.04
N ASP A 99 -6.82 -9.67 -5.29
CA ASP A 99 -5.89 -10.32 -6.21
C ASP A 99 -5.12 -11.48 -5.55
N LYS A 100 -4.59 -12.39 -6.35
CA LYS A 100 -3.97 -13.62 -5.86
C LYS A 100 -2.69 -13.38 -5.07
N ASP A 101 -1.88 -12.40 -5.48
CA ASP A 101 -0.59 -12.13 -4.86
C ASP A 101 -0.77 -11.44 -3.50
N SER A 102 -1.62 -10.43 -3.42
CA SER A 102 -1.94 -9.76 -2.17
C SER A 102 -2.71 -10.68 -1.22
N LEU A 103 -3.67 -11.47 -1.72
CA LEU A 103 -4.37 -12.47 -0.92
C LEU A 103 -3.39 -13.51 -0.37
N LYS A 104 -2.38 -13.91 -1.15
CA LYS A 104 -1.33 -14.81 -0.66
C LYS A 104 -0.53 -14.19 0.49
N VAL A 105 -0.23 -12.89 0.45
CA VAL A 105 0.40 -12.18 1.58
C VAL A 105 -0.53 -12.15 2.79
N LEU A 106 -1.79 -11.73 2.61
CA LEU A 106 -2.79 -11.70 3.68
C LEU A 106 -2.97 -13.08 4.35
N ARG A 107 -2.96 -14.15 3.56
CA ARG A 107 -3.10 -15.54 4.03
C ARG A 107 -1.88 -16.08 4.77
N GLN A 108 -0.71 -15.41 4.71
CA GLN A 108 0.40 -15.70 5.62
C GLN A 108 0.00 -15.42 7.08
N GLY A 109 -0.96 -14.52 7.30
CA GLY A 109 -1.53 -14.19 8.60
C GLY A 109 -2.63 -15.15 9.09
N ASN A 110 -2.85 -16.28 8.42
CA ASN A 110 -3.83 -17.27 8.88
C ASN A 110 -3.35 -17.98 10.14
N ILE A 111 -4.23 -18.07 11.14
CA ILE A 111 -3.90 -18.69 12.43
C ILE A 111 -4.65 -20.01 12.56
N ARG A 112 -3.91 -21.09 12.80
CA ARG A 112 -4.46 -22.44 13.05
C ARG A 112 -5.47 -22.89 11.97
N GLY A 113 -5.17 -22.60 10.70
CA GLY A 113 -5.99 -22.97 9.54
C GLY A 113 -7.23 -22.07 9.33
N LYS A 114 -7.43 -21.03 10.14
CA LYS A 114 -8.51 -20.05 9.97
C LYS A 114 -8.02 -18.82 9.22
N GLU A 115 -8.87 -18.34 8.32
CA GLU A 115 -8.68 -17.05 7.66
C GLU A 115 -8.95 -15.90 8.62
N ILE A 116 -7.99 -14.97 8.71
CA ILE A 116 -8.09 -13.77 9.54
C ILE A 116 -8.08 -12.55 8.61
N ASN A 117 -9.20 -11.82 8.57
CA ASN A 117 -9.44 -10.74 7.62
C ASN A 117 -9.64 -9.36 8.29
N TRP A 118 -9.27 -9.25 9.56
CA TRP A 118 -9.24 -8.00 10.31
C TRP A 118 -7.99 -7.99 11.20
N GLY A 119 -7.61 -6.83 11.74
CA GLY A 119 -6.53 -6.72 12.70
C GLY A 119 -6.65 -5.48 13.57
N ASP A 120 -5.90 -5.46 14.65
CA ASP A 120 -5.84 -4.38 15.63
C ASP A 120 -4.40 -3.84 15.72
N THR A 121 -4.07 -2.94 14.79
CA THR A 121 -2.72 -2.41 14.62
C THR A 121 -2.33 -1.48 15.77
N HIS A 122 -1.16 -1.69 16.37
CA HIS A 122 -0.74 -0.91 17.54
C HIS A 122 0.52 -0.07 17.33
N HIS A 123 1.67 -0.71 17.20
CA HIS A 123 2.98 -0.05 17.29
C HIS A 123 3.75 -0.15 15.97
N PRO A 124 3.65 0.87 15.09
CA PRO A 124 4.52 0.93 13.94
C PRO A 124 5.96 1.24 14.36
N ALA A 125 6.93 0.66 13.67
CA ALA A 125 8.34 1.00 13.83
C ALA A 125 9.08 1.02 12.48
N LEU A 126 9.94 2.02 12.32
CA LEU A 126 10.76 2.21 11.13
C LEU A 126 12.12 1.54 11.32
N SER A 127 12.67 0.97 10.24
CA SER A 127 14.02 0.41 10.29
C SER A 127 15.08 1.46 10.58
N GLU A 128 16.14 1.01 11.24
CA GLU A 128 17.22 1.83 11.78
C GLU A 128 18.58 1.37 11.27
N LYS A 129 19.47 2.35 11.11
CA LYS A 129 20.91 2.15 10.99
C LYS A 129 21.61 3.08 11.98
N ASP A 130 22.47 2.52 12.82
CA ASP A 130 23.13 3.24 13.92
C ASP A 130 22.12 3.98 14.83
N GLY A 131 20.95 3.39 15.05
CA GLY A 131 19.88 3.95 15.88
C GLY A 131 19.05 5.04 15.20
N LYS A 132 19.23 5.28 13.89
CA LYS A 132 18.57 6.35 13.14
C LYS A 132 17.72 5.75 12.03
N TYR A 133 16.52 6.28 11.81
CA TYR A 133 15.66 5.79 10.74
C TYR A 133 16.33 5.90 9.37
N ASP A 134 16.27 4.82 8.61
CA ASP A 134 16.85 4.69 7.27
C ASP A 134 15.83 4.82 6.13
N GLY A 135 14.53 4.80 6.45
CA GLY A 135 13.43 5.02 5.51
C GLY A 135 13.15 3.85 4.57
N ARG A 136 13.62 2.62 4.90
CA ARG A 136 13.48 1.46 4.00
C ARG A 136 12.32 0.53 4.35
N TRP A 137 12.18 0.19 5.63
CA TRP A 137 11.19 -0.78 6.10
C TRP A 137 10.35 -0.18 7.21
N LEU A 138 9.10 -0.58 7.24
CA LEU A 138 8.16 -0.34 8.32
C LEU A 138 7.61 -1.68 8.78
N VAL A 139 7.51 -1.87 10.08
CA VAL A 139 6.83 -3.04 10.68
C VAL A 139 5.68 -2.59 11.55
N ILE A 140 4.64 -3.41 11.62
CA ILE A 140 3.45 -3.16 12.43
C ILE A 140 2.92 -4.48 12.99
N ASN A 141 2.51 -4.48 14.25
CA ASN A 141 1.96 -5.63 14.95
C ASN A 141 0.42 -5.64 14.92
N ASP A 142 -0.18 -6.80 15.19
CA ASP A 142 -1.61 -7.01 15.39
C ASP A 142 -1.87 -7.61 16.78
N LYS A 143 -2.41 -6.78 17.68
CA LYS A 143 -2.70 -7.18 19.06
C LYS A 143 -3.68 -8.34 19.16
N ALA A 144 -4.73 -8.31 18.35
CA ALA A 144 -5.86 -9.22 18.47
C ALA A 144 -5.50 -10.63 17.98
N ASN A 145 -4.67 -10.71 16.95
CA ASN A 145 -4.19 -11.97 16.39
C ASN A 145 -2.67 -11.83 16.20
N PRO A 146 -1.84 -12.29 17.16
CA PRO A 146 -0.41 -12.01 17.20
C PRO A 146 0.29 -12.23 15.87
N ARG A 147 0.60 -11.12 15.18
CA ARG A 147 1.14 -11.09 13.81
C ARG A 147 1.97 -9.83 13.63
N ILE A 148 3.11 -9.95 12.96
CA ILE A 148 3.86 -8.79 12.46
C ILE A 148 3.83 -8.77 10.94
N ALA A 149 3.51 -7.59 10.40
CA ALA A 149 3.66 -7.31 8.98
C ALA A 149 4.93 -6.51 8.70
N VAL A 150 5.53 -6.76 7.53
CA VAL A 150 6.64 -5.97 6.97
C VAL A 150 6.15 -5.23 5.75
N ILE A 151 6.35 -3.92 5.75
CA ILE A 151 5.99 -2.98 4.69
C ILE A 151 7.29 -2.42 4.10
N ASP A 152 7.39 -2.42 2.77
CA ASP A 152 8.47 -1.76 2.04
C ASP A 152 8.11 -0.30 1.79
N LEU A 153 9.01 0.62 2.11
CA LEU A 153 8.78 2.06 1.93
C LEU A 153 9.26 2.58 0.58
N GLU A 154 9.88 1.73 -0.25
CA GLU A 154 10.13 2.06 -1.65
C GLU A 154 8.83 2.07 -2.47
N ASP A 155 7.79 1.34 -2.06
CA ASP A 155 6.50 1.35 -2.76
C ASP A 155 5.25 1.35 -1.85
N PHE A 156 5.44 1.37 -0.53
CA PHE A 156 4.38 1.44 0.47
C PHE A 156 3.46 0.22 0.45
N GLU A 157 4.01 -0.96 0.15
CA GLU A 157 3.28 -2.22 0.06
C GLU A 157 3.65 -3.22 1.15
N THR A 158 2.63 -3.93 1.67
CA THR A 158 2.84 -5.04 2.62
C THR A 158 3.43 -6.24 1.89
N LYS A 159 4.61 -6.70 2.34
CA LYS A 159 5.38 -7.74 1.68
C LYS A 159 5.38 -9.09 2.38
N GLN A 160 5.13 -9.09 3.68
CA GLN A 160 5.17 -10.28 4.51
C GLN A 160 4.25 -10.09 5.72
N ILE A 161 3.57 -11.14 6.13
CA ILE A 161 2.94 -11.27 7.44
C ILE A 161 3.50 -12.53 8.10
N VAL A 162 3.87 -12.45 9.37
CA VAL A 162 4.33 -13.58 10.17
C VAL A 162 3.42 -13.69 11.38
N VAL A 163 2.89 -14.90 11.64
CA VAL A 163 2.11 -15.22 12.83
C VAL A 163 3.05 -15.59 13.97
N ASN A 164 2.84 -15.05 15.16
CA ASN A 164 3.53 -15.55 16.34
C ASN A 164 2.97 -16.92 16.74
N PRO A 165 3.80 -17.98 16.81
CA PRO A 165 3.34 -19.35 17.05
C PRO A 165 2.98 -19.65 18.51
N VAL A 166 3.41 -18.83 19.47
CA VAL A 166 3.24 -19.09 20.92
C VAL A 166 2.29 -18.10 21.59
N PHE A 167 2.33 -16.83 21.23
CA PHE A 167 1.47 -15.81 21.84
C PHE A 167 0.02 -15.92 21.36
N LYS A 168 -0.92 -15.54 22.24
CA LYS A 168 -2.35 -15.44 21.94
C LYS A 168 -2.85 -14.00 21.90
N SER A 169 -2.08 -13.07 22.46
CA SER A 169 -2.23 -11.62 22.33
C SER A 169 -0.85 -10.97 22.47
N GLU A 170 -0.60 -9.95 21.67
CA GLU A 170 0.61 -9.14 21.71
C GLU A 170 0.25 -7.66 21.87
N HIS A 171 1.19 -6.80 22.25
CA HIS A 171 0.93 -5.37 22.31
C HIS A 171 2.17 -4.57 21.99
N GLY A 172 3.03 -4.29 22.98
CA GLY A 172 4.26 -3.51 22.86
C GLY A 172 5.33 -4.20 22.03
N GLY A 173 5.06 -4.37 20.75
CA GLY A 173 5.85 -5.16 19.82
C GLY A 173 5.94 -4.52 18.44
N SER A 174 7.05 -4.84 17.76
CA SER A 174 7.59 -4.30 16.51
C SER A 174 8.79 -3.36 16.65
N PHE A 175 9.48 -3.32 17.79
CA PHE A 175 10.63 -2.42 17.97
C PHE A 175 11.89 -2.98 17.31
N PHE A 176 12.41 -2.27 16.31
CA PHE A 176 13.69 -2.62 15.72
C PHE A 176 14.84 -2.43 16.71
N THR A 177 15.84 -3.32 16.64
CA THR A 177 17.17 -3.05 17.17
C THR A 177 17.88 -1.94 16.35
N PRO A 178 18.91 -1.26 16.86
CA PRO A 178 19.51 -0.07 16.22
C PRO A 178 20.02 -0.23 14.78
N ASN A 179 20.22 -1.46 14.29
CA ASN A 179 20.65 -1.78 12.93
C ASN A 179 19.64 -2.66 12.17
N SER A 180 18.40 -2.73 12.67
CA SER A 180 17.32 -3.55 12.15
C SER A 180 17.71 -5.01 11.91
N GLU A 181 18.54 -5.59 12.77
CA GLU A 181 18.90 -7.01 12.67
C GLU A 181 17.88 -7.91 13.35
N HIS A 182 17.14 -7.37 14.32
CA HIS A 182 16.06 -8.04 15.03
C HIS A 182 14.90 -7.07 15.33
N ILE A 183 13.74 -7.64 15.62
CA ILE A 183 12.52 -6.94 16.05
C ILE A 183 12.06 -7.57 17.37
N LEU A 184 11.71 -6.73 18.35
CA LEU A 184 11.18 -7.16 19.66
C LEU A 184 9.66 -7.09 19.65
N GLU A 185 9.01 -8.19 20.04
CA GLU A 185 7.56 -8.34 20.12
C GLU A 185 7.16 -8.91 21.47
N ALA A 186 6.37 -8.18 22.26
CA ALA A 186 5.94 -8.62 23.59
C ALA A 186 4.51 -9.18 23.57
N ALA A 187 4.29 -10.27 24.32
CA ALA A 187 2.94 -10.70 24.69
C ALA A 187 2.23 -9.60 25.49
N GLN A 188 0.90 -9.53 25.48
CA GLN A 188 0.20 -8.66 26.45
C GLN A 188 -0.46 -9.47 27.54
N TYR A 189 -1.38 -10.36 27.16
CA TYR A 189 -2.08 -11.20 28.10
C TYR A 189 -1.42 -12.58 28.16
N ALA A 190 -0.98 -12.97 29.36
CA ALA A 190 -0.37 -14.28 29.54
C ALA A 190 -1.36 -15.39 29.15
N ALA A 191 -0.85 -16.38 28.44
CA ALA A 191 -1.58 -17.55 27.96
C ALA A 191 -0.61 -18.75 27.87
N PRO A 192 -1.11 -19.99 27.83
CA PRO A 192 -0.27 -21.13 27.53
C PRO A 192 0.38 -20.97 26.15
N PHE A 193 1.68 -21.28 26.05
CA PHE A 193 2.41 -21.21 24.78
C PHE A 193 2.01 -22.30 23.80
N ASP A 194 1.56 -23.46 24.29
CA ASP A 194 0.97 -24.50 23.44
C ASP A 194 -0.43 -24.09 22.95
N ASN A 195 -1.11 -25.00 22.24
CA ASN A 195 -2.46 -24.77 21.72
C ASN A 195 -3.53 -25.61 22.44
N GLU A 196 -3.18 -26.16 23.60
CA GLU A 196 -4.04 -27.03 24.40
C GLU A 196 -4.85 -26.23 25.42
N TYR A 197 -5.85 -26.88 26.01
CA TYR A 197 -6.62 -26.31 27.10
C TYR A 197 -5.87 -26.45 28.42
N HIS A 198 -5.84 -25.37 29.19
CA HIS A 198 -5.34 -25.35 30.56
C HIS A 198 -6.39 -24.69 31.47
N PRO A 199 -6.64 -25.21 32.67
CA PRO A 199 -7.57 -24.61 33.63
C PRO A 199 -7.00 -23.29 34.18
N ILE A 200 -7.87 -22.36 34.54
CA ILE A 200 -7.43 -21.03 35.02
C ILE A 200 -6.79 -21.11 36.41
N GLU A 201 -7.11 -22.15 37.19
CA GLU A 201 -6.48 -22.45 38.48
C GLU A 201 -4.97 -22.70 38.35
N ASP A 202 -4.53 -23.16 37.17
CA ASP A 202 -3.12 -23.41 36.84
C ASP A 202 -2.41 -22.18 36.27
N TYR A 203 -3.00 -20.98 36.36
CA TYR A 203 -2.44 -19.76 35.76
C TYR A 203 -0.96 -19.54 36.08
N LYS A 204 -0.56 -19.76 37.34
CA LYS A 204 0.84 -19.60 37.76
C LYS A 204 1.77 -20.66 37.16
N GLU A 205 1.25 -21.85 36.88
CA GLU A 205 2.03 -23.01 36.49
C GLU A 205 2.15 -23.16 34.97
N THR A 206 1.11 -22.84 34.21
CA THR A 206 1.04 -23.14 32.76
C THR A 206 0.94 -21.91 31.85
N TYR A 207 0.44 -20.77 32.35
CA TYR A 207 0.34 -19.55 31.55
C TYR A 207 1.68 -18.82 31.55
N ARG A 208 2.03 -18.15 30.45
CA ARG A 208 3.31 -17.44 30.32
C ARG A 208 3.15 -16.13 29.58
N GLY A 209 3.92 -15.13 30.00
CA GLY A 209 4.26 -13.96 29.22
C GLY A 209 5.57 -14.19 28.46
N GLY A 210 6.04 -13.19 27.73
CA GLY A 210 7.33 -13.28 27.04
C GLY A 210 7.59 -12.20 26.00
N VAL A 211 8.79 -12.26 25.44
CA VAL A 211 9.20 -11.44 24.29
C VAL A 211 9.74 -12.34 23.19
N THR A 212 9.21 -12.20 21.99
CA THR A 212 9.75 -12.80 20.79
C THR A 212 10.75 -11.85 20.14
N VAL A 213 11.93 -12.38 19.83
CA VAL A 213 13.00 -11.69 19.12
C VAL A 213 13.04 -12.26 17.71
N TRP A 214 12.41 -11.52 16.79
CA TRP A 214 12.37 -11.89 15.38
C TRP A 214 13.69 -11.53 14.71
N LYS A 215 14.35 -12.52 14.11
CA LYS A 215 15.49 -12.24 13.23
C LYS A 215 14.99 -11.54 11.98
N PHE A 216 15.56 -10.38 11.66
CA PHE A 216 15.25 -9.62 10.45
C PHE A 216 16.45 -9.56 9.53
N ASN A 217 16.20 -9.65 8.22
CA ASN A 217 17.21 -9.44 7.19
C ASN A 217 16.97 -8.08 6.51
N PRO A 218 17.73 -7.03 6.87
CA PRO A 218 17.51 -5.67 6.37
C PRO A 218 17.91 -5.49 4.90
N LYS A 219 18.59 -6.46 4.28
CA LYS A 219 18.92 -6.39 2.86
C LYS A 219 17.72 -6.72 1.99
N ILE A 220 16.93 -7.72 2.37
CA ILE A 220 15.76 -8.19 1.63
C ILE A 220 14.43 -7.75 2.25
N GLY A 221 14.46 -7.18 3.46
CA GLY A 221 13.27 -6.72 4.18
C GLY A 221 12.34 -7.84 4.59
N ARG A 222 12.86 -8.91 5.22
CA ARG A 222 12.03 -10.05 5.66
C ARG A 222 12.43 -10.54 7.04
N ILE A 223 11.42 -10.94 7.82
CA ILE A 223 11.57 -11.72 9.05
C ILE A 223 11.97 -13.16 8.67
N GLN A 224 12.85 -13.75 9.48
CA GLN A 224 13.34 -15.12 9.37
C GLN A 224 12.83 -15.96 10.57
N PRO A 225 11.61 -16.54 10.50
CA PRO A 225 10.98 -17.19 11.66
C PRO A 225 11.79 -18.34 12.27
N LYS A 226 12.51 -19.12 11.44
CA LYS A 226 13.33 -20.26 11.89
C LYS A 226 14.56 -19.85 12.71
N ASP A 227 15.04 -18.62 12.49
CA ASP A 227 16.18 -18.04 13.19
C ASP A 227 15.74 -17.12 14.34
N SER A 228 14.45 -17.11 14.65
CA SER A 228 13.85 -16.31 15.74
C SER A 228 13.61 -17.18 16.98
N PHE A 229 13.42 -16.52 18.13
CA PHE A 229 13.13 -17.21 19.40
C PHE A 229 12.27 -16.35 20.32
N THR A 230 11.59 -16.99 21.27
CA THR A 230 10.88 -16.34 22.38
C THR A 230 11.67 -16.54 23.68
N ILE A 231 11.83 -15.49 24.48
CA ILE A 231 12.20 -15.63 25.89
C ILE A 231 10.92 -15.85 26.71
N GLU A 232 10.87 -16.98 27.43
CA GLU A 232 9.82 -17.27 28.40
C GLU A 232 9.92 -16.29 29.58
N MET A 233 8.79 -15.72 29.99
CA MET A 233 8.68 -14.87 31.17
C MET A 233 7.52 -15.37 32.06
N PRO A 234 7.47 -14.96 33.34
CA PRO A 234 6.33 -15.27 34.22
C PRO A 234 5.00 -14.83 33.59
N PRO A 235 3.85 -15.32 34.07
CA PRO A 235 2.52 -14.89 33.62
C PRO A 235 2.15 -13.47 34.10
N TYR A 236 3.10 -12.56 34.02
CA TYR A 236 2.87 -11.12 34.09
C TYR A 236 2.41 -10.65 32.72
N MET A 237 1.66 -9.55 32.69
CA MET A 237 1.15 -8.99 31.45
C MET A 237 2.11 -7.90 30.96
N GLN A 238 2.90 -8.19 29.92
CA GLN A 238 3.83 -7.18 29.37
C GLN A 238 3.06 -6.09 28.63
N ASP A 239 3.60 -4.87 28.57
CA ASP A 239 2.88 -3.73 27.97
C ASP A 239 3.61 -3.10 26.80
N LEU A 240 4.67 -2.31 27.04
CA LEU A 240 5.50 -1.67 26.03
C LEU A 240 6.95 -2.17 26.10
N SER A 241 7.62 -2.19 24.95
CA SER A 241 9.04 -2.53 24.85
C SER A 241 9.83 -1.42 24.20
N ASP A 242 11.14 -1.37 24.44
CA ASP A 242 12.08 -0.66 23.58
C ASP A 242 13.41 -1.41 23.52
N SER A 243 14.09 -1.31 22.39
CA SER A 243 15.42 -1.87 22.19
C SER A 243 16.48 -0.89 22.72
N GLY A 244 17.49 -1.43 23.38
CA GLY A 244 18.63 -0.66 23.85
C GLY A 244 19.41 -0.05 22.69
N LYS A 245 19.92 1.16 22.92
CA LYS A 245 20.67 1.98 21.95
C LYS A 245 22.01 2.35 22.57
N GLY A 246 22.99 2.80 21.77
CA GLY A 246 24.27 3.28 22.29
C GLY A 246 24.89 2.32 23.33
N ILE A 247 24.99 2.76 24.59
CA ILE A 247 25.60 1.96 25.66
C ILE A 247 24.77 0.75 26.11
N SER A 248 23.46 0.73 25.83
CA SER A 248 22.55 -0.38 26.13
C SER A 248 22.26 -1.28 24.93
N ASP A 249 22.92 -1.06 23.78
CA ASP A 249 22.79 -1.94 22.63
C ASP A 249 23.08 -3.42 23.01
N GLY A 250 22.25 -4.33 22.49
CA GLY A 250 22.21 -5.74 22.88
C GLY A 250 21.27 -6.08 24.03
N TRP A 251 20.65 -5.08 24.67
CA TRP A 251 19.64 -5.23 25.70
C TRP A 251 18.26 -4.79 25.21
N GLY A 252 17.21 -5.31 25.86
CA GLY A 252 15.82 -4.93 25.66
C GLY A 252 15.14 -4.72 27.00
N PHE A 253 14.12 -3.88 26.97
CA PHE A 253 13.41 -3.41 28.15
C PHE A 253 11.92 -3.52 27.90
N THR A 254 11.21 -4.26 28.74
CA THR A 254 9.77 -4.49 28.59
C THR A 254 9.11 -4.38 29.94
N ASN A 255 8.23 -3.40 30.12
CA ASN A 255 7.50 -3.22 31.37
C ASN A 255 6.31 -4.18 31.47
N SER A 256 5.72 -4.28 32.65
CA SER A 256 4.56 -5.15 32.88
C SER A 256 3.56 -4.58 33.86
N PHE A 257 2.35 -5.10 33.81
CA PHE A 257 1.31 -4.95 34.82
C PHE A 257 0.76 -6.33 35.19
N ASN A 258 -0.12 -6.38 36.19
CA ASN A 258 -0.67 -7.62 36.71
C ASN A 258 0.43 -8.59 37.20
N THR A 259 1.47 -8.08 37.86
CA THR A 259 2.45 -8.93 38.56
C THR A 259 1.81 -9.73 39.69
N GLU A 260 0.59 -9.36 40.06
CA GLU A 260 -0.29 -10.06 40.97
C GLU A 260 -0.79 -11.39 40.46
N MET A 261 -0.72 -11.60 39.14
CA MET A 261 -1.23 -12.77 38.43
C MET A 261 -2.72 -12.99 38.72
N TYR A 262 -3.47 -11.88 38.77
CA TYR A 262 -4.91 -11.89 39.02
C TYR A 262 -5.67 -12.19 37.72
N THR A 263 -6.69 -13.04 37.82
CA THR A 263 -7.43 -13.57 36.67
C THR A 263 -8.93 -13.21 36.68
N GLY A 264 -9.36 -12.38 37.62
CA GLY A 264 -10.77 -11.96 37.74
C GLY A 264 -11.66 -12.98 38.43
N GLY A 265 -12.97 -12.80 38.27
CA GLY A 265 -14.01 -13.64 38.88
C GLY A 265 -15.23 -12.87 39.37
N ILE A 266 -15.59 -11.76 38.72
CA ILE A 266 -16.69 -10.89 39.18
C ILE A 266 -18.03 -11.64 39.30
N GLU A 267 -18.27 -12.63 38.45
CA GLU A 267 -19.50 -13.43 38.44
C GLU A 267 -19.63 -14.37 39.64
N VAL A 268 -18.52 -14.63 40.33
CA VAL A 268 -18.46 -15.40 41.58
C VAL A 268 -18.13 -14.51 42.78
N GLY A 269 -18.31 -13.19 42.64
CA GLY A 269 -18.18 -12.20 43.72
C GLY A 269 -16.75 -11.73 44.01
N MET A 270 -15.78 -12.02 43.14
CA MET A 270 -14.42 -11.49 43.26
C MET A 270 -14.33 -10.05 42.72
N PRO A 271 -13.32 -9.25 43.10
CA PRO A 271 -13.09 -7.94 42.51
C PRO A 271 -13.02 -7.98 40.96
N PRO A 272 -13.36 -6.88 40.28
CA PRO A 272 -13.14 -6.78 38.84
C PRO A 272 -11.63 -6.75 38.52
N ASN A 273 -11.29 -7.07 37.27
CA ASN A 273 -9.89 -7.25 36.85
C ASN A 273 -9.03 -6.01 37.13
N GLU A 274 -9.50 -4.81 36.79
CA GLU A 274 -8.74 -3.58 36.97
C GLU A 274 -8.36 -3.34 38.43
N ALA A 275 -9.22 -3.73 39.39
CA ALA A 275 -8.93 -3.59 40.81
C ALA A 275 -7.95 -4.67 41.30
N GLY A 276 -8.12 -5.92 40.88
CA GLY A 276 -7.27 -7.02 41.33
C GLY A 276 -5.87 -7.03 40.69
N MET A 277 -5.74 -6.57 39.46
CA MET A 277 -4.48 -6.43 38.71
C MET A 277 -3.68 -5.16 39.05
N SER A 278 -4.20 -4.32 39.96
CA SER A 278 -3.56 -3.09 40.40
C SER A 278 -3.53 -2.98 41.93
N ARG A 279 -3.42 -4.10 42.64
CA ARG A 279 -3.33 -4.10 44.10
C ARG A 279 -1.91 -3.87 44.60
N ASN A 280 -0.89 -4.26 43.84
CA ASN A 280 0.50 -4.03 44.20
C ASN A 280 0.86 -2.55 44.02
N ASP A 281 1.82 -2.06 44.79
CA ASP A 281 2.36 -0.69 44.62
C ASP A 281 3.35 -0.59 43.44
N THR A 282 3.92 -1.73 43.05
CA THR A 282 4.87 -1.83 41.94
C THR A 282 4.64 -3.11 41.15
N ASP A 283 4.88 -3.00 39.84
CA ASP A 283 5.04 -4.11 38.92
C ASP A 283 6.53 -4.25 38.51
N PHE A 284 6.85 -4.89 37.38
CA PHE A 284 8.23 -5.17 37.00
C PHE A 284 8.61 -4.72 35.58
N LEU A 285 9.72 -4.00 35.50
CA LEU A 285 10.50 -3.80 34.29
C LEU A 285 11.37 -5.04 34.06
N HIS A 286 11.14 -5.73 32.94
CA HIS A 286 11.98 -6.83 32.49
C HIS A 286 13.19 -6.27 31.74
N VAL A 287 14.38 -6.60 32.21
CA VAL A 287 15.66 -6.22 31.60
C VAL A 287 16.33 -7.48 31.08
N TYR A 288 16.47 -7.61 29.76
CA TYR A 288 17.00 -8.83 29.14
C TYR A 288 18.06 -8.55 28.08
N ASN A 289 19.03 -9.44 27.97
CA ASN A 289 20.10 -9.35 26.98
C ASN A 289 19.72 -10.17 25.74
N TRP A 290 18.94 -9.59 24.83
CA TRP A 290 18.45 -10.28 23.63
C TRP A 290 19.60 -10.79 22.75
N ARG A 291 20.75 -10.11 22.73
CA ARG A 291 21.90 -10.52 21.89
C ARG A 291 22.53 -11.80 22.44
N LYS A 292 22.71 -11.89 23.75
CA LYS A 292 23.21 -13.10 24.42
C LYS A 292 22.22 -14.24 24.26
N LEU A 293 20.91 -13.96 24.40
CA LEU A 293 19.84 -14.94 24.20
C LEU A 293 19.80 -15.46 22.76
N TYR A 294 20.01 -14.60 21.77
CA TYR A 294 20.11 -15.01 20.36
C TYR A 294 21.23 -16.04 20.15
N GLU A 295 22.42 -15.81 20.71
CA GLU A 295 23.51 -16.79 20.65
C GLU A 295 23.17 -18.10 21.39
N LEU A 296 22.51 -18.01 22.54
CA LEU A 296 22.06 -19.20 23.29
C LEU A 296 21.02 -20.01 22.50
N SER A 297 20.13 -19.35 21.75
CA SER A 297 19.05 -19.98 20.97
C SER A 297 19.55 -20.91 19.87
N LYS A 298 20.81 -20.75 19.43
CA LYS A 298 21.44 -21.58 18.39
C LYS A 298 21.76 -22.98 18.88
N ASN A 299 21.87 -23.18 20.20
CA ASN A 299 22.12 -24.49 20.79
C ASN A 299 20.79 -25.17 21.18
N PRO A 300 20.43 -26.32 20.59
CA PRO A 300 19.19 -27.04 20.91
C PRO A 300 19.03 -27.40 22.39
N LYS A 301 20.12 -27.47 23.18
CA LYS A 301 20.05 -27.74 24.63
C LYS A 301 19.53 -26.57 25.46
N ASN A 302 19.52 -25.37 24.90
CA ASN A 302 19.10 -24.14 25.59
C ASN A 302 17.66 -23.74 25.26
N VAL A 303 16.99 -24.47 24.37
CA VAL A 303 15.65 -24.13 23.87
C VAL A 303 14.71 -25.32 24.01
N LYS A 304 13.44 -25.02 24.24
CA LYS A 304 12.32 -25.93 24.01
C LYS A 304 11.70 -25.57 22.66
N ILE A 305 11.19 -26.57 21.95
CA ILE A 305 10.40 -26.35 20.73
C ILE A 305 8.92 -26.43 21.09
N ILE A 306 8.18 -25.35 20.88
CA ILE A 306 6.73 -25.26 21.12
C ILE A 306 6.10 -24.67 19.85
N ASN A 307 5.12 -25.36 19.26
CA ASN A 307 4.50 -24.99 17.98
C ASN A 307 5.55 -24.66 16.89
N ASP A 308 6.56 -25.51 16.75
CA ASP A 308 7.70 -25.35 15.83
C ASP A 308 8.57 -24.08 16.05
N HIS A 309 8.47 -23.46 17.23
CA HIS A 309 9.22 -22.26 17.59
C HIS A 309 10.18 -22.49 18.77
N LYS A 310 11.32 -21.81 18.74
CA LYS A 310 12.32 -21.87 19.81
C LYS A 310 11.90 -21.00 20.98
N VAL A 311 11.72 -21.60 22.14
CA VAL A 311 11.48 -20.90 23.39
C VAL A 311 12.67 -21.12 24.31
N ILE A 312 13.33 -20.05 24.76
CA ILE A 312 14.38 -20.11 25.78
C ILE A 312 13.69 -20.11 27.14
N PRO A 313 13.85 -21.18 27.95
CA PRO A 313 13.28 -21.24 29.28
C PRO A 313 13.86 -20.18 30.24
N MET A 314 13.06 -19.73 31.21
CA MET A 314 13.47 -18.74 32.20
C MET A 314 14.76 -19.14 32.95
N ASP A 315 14.88 -20.39 33.36
CA ASP A 315 16.04 -20.90 34.09
C ASP A 315 17.34 -20.84 33.26
N ILE A 316 17.25 -21.09 31.94
CA ILE A 316 18.37 -20.92 31.02
C ILE A 316 18.75 -19.45 30.90
N ALA A 317 17.78 -18.54 30.75
CA ALA A 317 18.04 -17.10 30.68
C ALA A 317 18.70 -16.58 31.97
N VAL A 318 18.17 -16.96 33.14
CA VAL A 318 18.69 -16.55 34.46
C VAL A 318 20.08 -17.14 34.72
N LYS A 319 20.30 -18.44 34.45
CA LYS A 319 21.60 -19.11 34.61
C LYS A 319 22.70 -18.44 33.78
N ASN A 320 22.34 -17.82 32.67
CA ASN A 320 23.24 -17.11 31.79
C ASN A 320 23.22 -15.59 32.02
N ASP A 321 22.78 -15.08 33.17
CA ASP A 321 22.78 -13.64 33.50
C ASP A 321 22.14 -12.79 32.36
N ALA A 322 21.00 -13.24 31.83
CA ALA A 322 20.37 -12.64 30.64
C ALA A 322 18.91 -12.14 30.85
N LEU A 323 18.33 -12.33 32.04
CA LEU A 323 16.99 -11.85 32.40
C LEU A 323 16.99 -11.39 33.86
N PHE A 324 16.49 -10.17 34.10
CA PHE A 324 16.41 -9.51 35.41
C PHE A 324 15.11 -8.72 35.52
N LEU A 325 14.69 -8.43 36.76
CA LEU A 325 13.53 -7.58 37.04
C LEU A 325 13.95 -6.34 37.85
N ILE A 326 13.29 -5.21 37.59
CA ILE A 326 13.37 -3.99 38.41
C ILE A 326 11.93 -3.60 38.80
N PRO A 327 11.60 -3.40 40.08
CA PRO A 327 10.28 -2.89 40.48
C PRO A 327 9.99 -1.51 39.87
N GLU A 328 8.76 -1.28 39.41
CA GLU A 328 8.30 -0.02 38.81
C GLU A 328 6.85 0.34 39.24
N PRO A 329 6.57 1.57 39.69
CA PRO A 329 5.23 2.01 40.10
C PRO A 329 4.46 2.62 38.92
N LYS A 330 3.14 2.46 38.78
CA LYS A 330 2.28 1.36 39.23
C LYS A 330 1.40 0.97 38.04
N SER A 331 1.38 -0.32 37.68
CA SER A 331 0.83 -0.79 36.42
C SER A 331 1.30 0.08 35.23
N PRO A 332 2.62 0.30 35.10
CA PRO A 332 3.18 1.27 34.16
C PRO A 332 2.81 0.97 32.71
N HIS A 333 2.97 1.98 31.85
CA HIS A 333 2.58 1.90 30.43
C HIS A 333 3.74 2.07 29.47
N GLY A 334 4.27 3.29 29.33
CA GLY A 334 5.38 3.57 28.44
C GLY A 334 6.73 3.24 29.08
N VAL A 335 7.60 2.58 28.33
CA VAL A 335 9.04 2.51 28.58
C VAL A 335 9.76 2.94 27.30
N ASP A 336 10.58 3.98 27.39
CA ASP A 336 11.27 4.54 26.22
C ASP A 336 12.76 4.77 26.56
N VAL A 337 13.65 4.30 25.68
CA VAL A 337 15.11 4.42 25.82
C VAL A 337 15.57 5.76 25.24
N ASP A 338 16.38 6.52 25.98
CA ASP A 338 16.87 7.82 25.51
C ASP A 338 17.83 7.69 24.31
N PRO A 339 18.04 8.77 23.54
CA PRO A 339 18.91 8.74 22.35
C PRO A 339 20.34 8.25 22.61
N THR A 340 20.87 8.42 23.83
CA THR A 340 22.20 7.91 24.22
C THR A 340 22.19 6.43 24.65
N GLY A 341 21.01 5.92 24.96
CA GLY A 341 20.72 4.61 25.51
C GLY A 341 21.22 4.40 26.94
N GLN A 342 21.50 5.47 27.68
CA GLN A 342 21.84 5.39 29.09
C GLN A 342 20.60 5.36 29.99
N TYR A 343 19.56 6.11 29.65
CA TYR A 343 18.41 6.32 30.50
C TYR A 343 17.18 5.62 29.93
N LEU A 344 16.39 5.07 30.85
CA LEU A 344 15.12 4.41 30.57
C LEU A 344 14.04 5.20 31.29
N VAL A 345 13.09 5.78 30.57
CA VAL A 345 12.02 6.56 31.19
C VAL A 345 10.74 5.73 31.17
N VAL A 346 10.24 5.42 32.35
CA VAL A 346 9.01 4.65 32.56
C VAL A 346 7.89 5.56 33.04
N CYS A 347 6.74 5.47 32.37
CA CYS A 347 5.52 6.20 32.72
C CYS A 347 4.67 5.41 33.73
N GLY A 348 4.39 6.02 34.88
CA GLY A 348 3.78 5.33 36.02
C GLY A 348 2.30 5.00 35.91
N LYS A 349 1.58 5.47 34.87
CA LYS A 349 0.13 5.26 34.64
C LYS A 349 -0.75 5.58 35.85
N LEU A 350 -0.91 4.62 36.77
CA LEU A 350 -1.69 4.80 37.99
C LEU A 350 -0.91 5.61 39.05
N ASP A 351 0.42 5.63 38.94
CA ASP A 351 1.28 6.55 39.67
C ASP A 351 1.50 7.85 38.90
N THR A 352 1.55 8.98 39.60
CA THR A 352 1.67 10.32 39.00
C THR A 352 3.07 10.68 38.52
N HIS A 353 4.06 9.81 38.75
CA HIS A 353 5.45 10.04 38.40
C HIS A 353 5.86 9.39 37.08
N ALA A 354 6.91 9.96 36.48
CA ALA A 354 7.80 9.23 35.59
C ALA A 354 9.05 8.80 36.35
N SER A 355 9.51 7.57 36.10
CA SER A 355 10.71 6.99 36.70
C SER A 355 11.84 6.94 35.68
N VAL A 356 13.00 7.49 36.04
CA VAL A 356 14.18 7.50 35.17
C VAL A 356 15.20 6.51 35.72
N TYR A 357 15.41 5.39 35.05
CA TYR A 357 16.46 4.42 35.40
C TYR A 357 17.76 4.73 34.65
N ASP A 358 18.89 4.41 35.28
CA ASP A 358 20.23 4.57 34.69
C ASP A 358 20.83 3.19 34.38
N PHE A 359 20.98 2.89 33.09
CA PHE A 359 21.52 1.64 32.60
C PHE A 359 22.93 1.36 33.12
N LYS A 360 23.75 2.38 33.38
CA LYS A 360 25.09 2.16 33.99
C LYS A 360 24.96 1.60 35.40
N LYS A 361 23.96 2.05 36.17
CA LYS A 361 23.70 1.54 37.52
C LYS A 361 23.13 0.13 37.47
N ILE A 362 22.18 -0.12 36.58
CA ILE A 362 21.62 -1.46 36.31
C ILE A 362 22.73 -2.44 35.98
N LYS A 363 23.59 -2.10 35.01
CA LYS A 363 24.70 -2.96 34.58
C LYS A 363 25.68 -3.23 35.71
N LYS A 364 25.98 -2.24 36.54
CA LYS A 364 26.84 -2.40 37.73
C LYS A 364 26.26 -3.37 38.76
N LEU A 365 24.94 -3.33 38.99
CA LEU A 365 24.28 -4.28 39.89
C LEU A 365 24.33 -5.71 39.32
N ILE A 366 24.06 -5.87 38.02
CA ILE A 366 24.16 -7.16 37.32
C ILE A 366 25.58 -7.73 37.41
N ASP A 367 26.60 -6.93 37.10
CA ASP A 367 28.01 -7.37 37.09
C ASP A 367 28.51 -7.76 38.48
N LYS A 368 28.01 -7.09 39.52
CA LYS A 368 28.31 -7.41 40.93
C LYS A 368 27.43 -8.52 41.50
N LYS A 369 26.42 -8.99 40.76
CA LYS A 369 25.36 -9.89 41.23
C LYS A 369 24.68 -9.37 42.51
N GLU A 370 24.47 -8.06 42.58
CA GLU A 370 23.86 -7.38 43.72
C GLU A 370 22.34 -7.31 43.53
N PHE A 371 21.63 -8.32 44.06
CA PHE A 371 20.19 -8.49 43.94
C PHE A 371 19.50 -8.32 45.30
N VAL A 372 18.29 -7.75 45.31
CA VAL A 372 17.47 -7.62 46.53
C VAL A 372 16.67 -8.87 46.84
N GLY A 373 16.53 -9.76 45.86
CA GLY A 373 15.81 -11.01 45.99
C GLY A 373 15.65 -11.70 44.65
N LYS A 374 14.72 -12.65 44.61
CA LYS A 374 14.24 -13.30 43.40
C LYS A 374 12.73 -13.26 43.39
N ASP A 375 12.13 -13.22 42.21
CA ASP A 375 10.70 -13.43 42.07
C ASP A 375 10.35 -14.92 42.31
N PRO A 376 9.06 -15.29 42.35
CA PRO A 376 8.63 -16.68 42.54
C PRO A 376 9.17 -17.66 41.49
N TYR A 377 9.57 -17.17 40.32
CA TYR A 377 10.11 -17.97 39.21
C TYR A 377 11.66 -18.01 39.18
N GLY A 378 12.31 -17.40 40.17
CA GLY A 378 13.76 -17.46 40.37
C GLY A 378 14.57 -16.40 39.62
N ILE A 379 13.92 -15.43 38.98
CA ILE A 379 14.52 -14.31 38.27
C ILE A 379 15.08 -13.30 39.30
N PRO A 380 16.35 -12.88 39.17
CA PRO A 380 16.94 -11.91 40.10
C PRO A 380 16.27 -10.53 40.00
N ILE A 381 15.95 -9.96 41.16
CA ILE A 381 15.38 -8.62 41.29
C ILE A 381 16.49 -7.64 41.65
N LEU A 382 16.65 -6.59 40.85
CA LEU A 382 17.56 -5.49 41.12
C LEU A 382 16.90 -4.46 42.04
N ASP A 383 17.70 -3.80 42.87
CA ASP A 383 17.19 -2.73 43.74
C ASP A 383 16.74 -1.53 42.89
N MET A 384 15.47 -1.13 43.03
CA MET A 384 14.91 0.01 42.31
C MET A 384 15.67 1.30 42.63
N LYS A 385 15.92 1.61 43.92
CA LYS A 385 16.60 2.85 44.34
C LYS A 385 18.03 2.92 43.83
N LYS A 386 18.75 1.81 43.80
CA LYS A 386 20.12 1.75 43.24
C LYS A 386 20.12 1.79 41.72
N SER A 387 19.04 1.36 41.05
CA SER A 387 18.90 1.41 39.59
C SER A 387 18.44 2.76 39.06
N LEU A 388 17.69 3.52 39.87
CA LEU A 388 17.15 4.83 39.49
C LEU A 388 18.22 5.91 39.35
N HIS A 389 18.04 6.77 38.36
CA HIS A 389 18.53 8.15 38.36
C HIS A 389 17.68 9.04 39.26
N GLY A 390 16.35 8.95 39.12
CA GLY A 390 15.38 9.65 39.96
C GLY A 390 13.95 9.52 39.45
N GLN A 391 13.02 10.24 40.07
CA GLN A 391 11.60 10.28 39.69
C GLN A 391 11.10 11.73 39.72
N VAL A 392 10.09 12.03 38.89
CA VAL A 392 9.45 13.35 38.84
C VAL A 392 7.94 13.17 38.80
N GLU A 393 7.23 13.86 39.68
CA GLU A 393 5.76 13.94 39.60
C GLU A 393 5.38 14.81 38.39
N LEU A 394 4.64 14.23 37.46
CA LEU A 394 4.25 14.89 36.21
C LEU A 394 2.79 15.32 36.21
N GLY A 395 1.90 14.50 36.79
CA GLY A 395 0.46 14.70 36.79
C GLY A 395 -0.29 13.38 36.69
N LEU A 396 -1.60 13.43 36.49
CA LEU A 396 -2.45 12.25 36.50
C LEU A 396 -2.40 11.49 35.16
N GLY A 397 -2.05 10.21 35.23
CA GLY A 397 -2.04 9.31 34.08
C GLY A 397 -0.84 9.44 33.11
N PRO A 398 0.44 9.47 33.54
CA PRO A 398 1.56 9.43 32.61
C PRO A 398 1.52 8.14 31.78
N LEU A 399 1.51 8.23 30.43
CA LEU A 399 1.43 7.04 29.57
C LEU A 399 2.61 6.83 28.62
N HIS A 400 3.14 7.86 27.96
CA HIS A 400 4.10 7.65 26.87
C HIS A 400 5.09 8.80 26.71
N ASN A 401 6.32 8.51 26.30
CA ASN A 401 7.36 9.53 26.13
C ASN A 401 7.84 9.70 24.69
N GLN A 402 8.32 10.91 24.38
CA GLN A 402 9.03 11.24 23.15
C GLN A 402 10.19 12.19 23.43
N TYR A 403 11.34 11.96 22.80
CA TYR A 403 12.55 12.76 23.01
C TYR A 403 12.68 13.92 22.02
N SER A 404 13.44 14.93 22.41
CA SER A 404 13.82 16.08 21.60
C SER A 404 15.34 16.09 21.37
N PRO A 405 15.86 16.87 20.39
CA PRO A 405 17.30 17.03 20.18
C PRO A 405 18.00 17.79 21.31
N LYS A 406 17.25 18.42 22.23
CA LYS A 406 17.83 19.14 23.37
C LYS A 406 18.18 18.16 24.47
N ASP A 407 19.40 18.28 24.99
CA ASP A 407 19.92 17.33 25.99
C ASP A 407 19.02 17.26 27.24
N GLY A 408 18.61 16.04 27.58
CA GLY A 408 17.74 15.76 28.72
C GLY A 408 16.26 16.14 28.52
N GLU A 409 15.87 16.76 27.40
CA GLU A 409 14.50 17.20 27.17
C GLU A 409 13.61 16.07 26.64
N ILE A 410 12.43 15.93 27.25
CA ILE A 410 11.46 14.88 26.96
C ILE A 410 10.04 15.40 27.12
N TYR A 411 9.12 14.78 26.39
CA TYR A 411 7.69 15.06 26.44
C TYR A 411 6.94 13.81 26.89
N THR A 412 5.98 13.96 27.79
CA THR A 412 5.16 12.85 28.31
C THR A 412 3.68 13.17 28.19
N SER A 413 2.87 12.18 27.82
CA SER A 413 1.41 12.30 27.80
C SER A 413 0.81 12.06 29.19
N LEU A 414 -0.21 12.85 29.56
CA LEU A 414 -0.98 12.71 30.79
C LEU A 414 -2.45 12.44 30.42
N TYR A 415 -2.88 11.19 30.53
CA TYR A 415 -4.20 10.72 30.09
C TYR A 415 -5.35 11.37 30.85
N VAL A 416 -5.26 11.44 32.17
CA VAL A 416 -6.36 11.95 33.02
C VAL A 416 -6.37 13.47 33.02
N ASP A 417 -5.20 14.10 33.14
CA ASP A 417 -5.09 15.57 33.04
C ASP A 417 -5.36 16.08 31.62
N SER A 418 -5.34 15.20 30.61
CA SER A 418 -5.47 15.53 29.18
C SER A 418 -4.44 16.59 28.75
N GLN A 419 -3.17 16.30 29.01
CA GLN A 419 -2.06 17.23 28.81
C GLN A 419 -0.83 16.55 28.19
N VAL A 420 0.00 17.36 27.53
CA VAL A 420 1.41 17.02 27.27
C VAL A 420 2.25 17.81 28.25
N VAL A 421 3.19 17.14 28.93
CA VAL A 421 4.17 17.77 29.81
C VAL A 421 5.55 17.69 29.19
N LYS A 422 6.24 18.84 29.13
CA LYS A 422 7.64 18.96 28.74
C LYS A 422 8.48 19.06 30.01
N TRP A 423 9.52 18.25 30.13
CA TRP A 423 10.38 18.21 31.31
C TRP A 423 11.81 17.79 30.96
N ASN A 424 12.74 17.93 31.92
CA ASN A 424 14.10 17.46 31.80
C ASN A 424 14.34 16.24 32.69
N PHE A 425 14.68 15.10 32.11
CA PHE A 425 14.85 13.83 32.84
C PHE A 425 16.21 13.69 33.53
N LYS A 426 17.21 14.49 33.14
CA LYS A 426 18.52 14.52 33.80
C LYS A 426 18.49 15.40 35.05
N ASP A 427 17.88 16.58 34.94
CA ASP A 427 17.76 17.55 36.03
C ASP A 427 16.50 17.34 36.88
N LEU A 428 15.60 16.46 36.45
CA LEU A 428 14.36 16.08 37.13
C LEU A 428 13.41 17.27 37.35
N LYS A 429 13.16 18.06 36.29
CA LYS A 429 12.35 19.30 36.37
C LYS A 429 11.31 19.42 35.26
N VAL A 430 10.07 19.76 35.64
CA VAL A 430 9.00 20.16 34.71
C VAL A 430 9.30 21.55 34.14
N ILE A 431 9.11 21.71 32.83
CA ILE A 431 9.42 22.94 32.07
C ILE A 431 8.14 23.61 31.57
N ASP A 432 7.22 22.82 30.99
CA ASP A 432 6.01 23.34 30.38
C ASP A 432 4.89 22.29 30.34
N LYS A 433 3.65 22.75 30.20
CA LYS A 433 2.46 21.90 30.01
C LYS A 433 1.53 22.54 28.98
N VAL A 434 0.88 21.72 28.17
CA VAL A 434 -0.14 22.16 27.21
C VAL A 434 -1.34 21.21 27.26
N ASN A 435 -2.55 21.77 27.23
CA ASN A 435 -3.78 20.99 27.20
C ASN A 435 -4.01 20.40 25.81
N VAL A 436 -4.50 19.17 25.78
CA VAL A 436 -4.92 18.43 24.58
C VAL A 436 -6.33 17.88 24.78
N HIS A 437 -6.97 17.43 23.70
CA HIS A 437 -8.42 17.28 23.64
C HIS A 437 -8.86 16.00 22.93
N TYR A 438 -9.23 14.93 23.64
CA TYR A 438 -9.00 14.69 25.07
C TYR A 438 -8.49 13.27 25.32
N ASN A 439 -7.98 13.07 26.53
CA ASN A 439 -7.49 11.78 27.02
C ASN A 439 -6.44 11.21 26.07
N ILE A 440 -5.30 11.87 26.05
CA ILE A 440 -4.15 11.49 25.25
C ILE A 440 -3.62 10.11 25.65
N GLY A 441 -3.41 9.25 24.65
CA GLY A 441 -2.68 8.00 24.83
C GLY A 441 -1.18 8.20 24.60
N HIS A 442 -0.73 7.89 23.38
CA HIS A 442 0.66 8.03 22.96
C HIS A 442 0.96 9.41 22.38
N LEU A 443 2.25 9.69 22.26
CA LEU A 443 2.81 10.82 21.54
C LEU A 443 3.57 10.32 20.30
N ALA A 444 3.68 11.17 19.28
CA ALA A 444 4.61 10.97 18.17
C ALA A 444 5.47 12.22 17.96
N GLY A 445 6.74 12.13 18.39
CA GLY A 445 7.75 13.14 18.12
C GLY A 445 8.38 12.90 16.75
N MET A 446 8.81 13.97 16.08
CA MET A 446 9.51 13.86 14.79
C MET A 446 10.84 13.09 14.99
N GLU A 447 10.92 11.85 14.50
CA GLU A 447 12.01 10.89 14.79
C GLU A 447 12.32 10.71 16.29
N GLY A 448 11.33 10.93 17.16
CA GLY A 448 11.50 11.10 18.60
C GLY A 448 11.98 9.87 19.39
N LYS A 449 11.96 8.68 18.79
CA LYS A 449 12.43 7.41 19.38
C LYS A 449 13.80 6.96 18.87
N THR A 450 14.50 7.81 18.13
CA THR A 450 15.79 7.48 17.50
C THR A 450 16.97 8.08 18.27
N ALA A 451 18.19 7.75 17.85
CA ALA A 451 19.41 8.45 18.24
C ALA A 451 19.54 9.87 17.63
N ASP A 452 18.57 10.31 16.82
CA ASP A 452 18.53 11.60 16.13
C ASP A 452 17.11 12.22 16.16
N PRO A 453 16.54 12.47 17.35
CA PRO A 453 15.21 13.07 17.47
C PRO A 453 15.18 14.51 16.96
N GLN A 454 14.04 14.95 16.46
CA GLN A 454 13.83 16.29 15.92
C GLN A 454 12.91 17.11 16.84
N GLY A 455 13.16 18.41 16.92
CA GLY A 455 12.55 19.31 17.90
C GLY A 455 11.55 20.31 17.31
N ASP A 456 10.95 19.98 16.16
CA ASP A 456 10.03 20.88 15.47
C ASP A 456 8.60 20.73 15.98
N TYR A 457 8.10 19.49 15.99
CA TYR A 457 6.70 19.16 16.29
C TYR A 457 6.57 17.90 17.14
N ILE A 458 5.48 17.82 17.88
CA ILE A 458 4.98 16.59 18.51
C ILE A 458 3.49 16.46 18.26
N ILE A 459 3.02 15.22 18.14
CA ILE A 459 1.62 14.90 17.90
C ILE A 459 1.06 14.19 19.13
N ALA A 460 -0.08 14.69 19.62
CA ALA A 460 -0.87 14.05 20.66
C ALA A 460 -1.96 13.17 20.05
N LEU A 461 -1.94 11.87 20.37
CA LEU A 461 -2.91 10.89 19.86
C LEU A 461 -4.06 10.74 20.86
N ASN A 462 -5.08 11.60 20.74
CA ASN A 462 -6.19 11.69 21.69
C ASN A 462 -7.28 10.65 21.40
N LYS A 463 -7.81 10.06 22.47
CA LYS A 463 -8.77 8.95 22.38
C LYS A 463 -10.21 9.41 22.25
N LEU A 464 -10.54 10.56 22.82
CA LEU A 464 -11.89 11.11 22.83
C LEU A 464 -11.92 12.46 22.12
N SER A 465 -12.75 12.61 21.07
CA SER A 465 -12.91 13.89 20.38
C SER A 465 -14.09 14.72 20.87
N ILE A 466 -15.11 14.11 21.48
CA ILE A 466 -16.25 14.77 22.14
C ILE A 466 -16.82 15.96 21.32
N ASP A 467 -16.39 17.19 21.60
CA ASP A 467 -16.89 18.45 21.06
C ASP A 467 -15.97 19.11 20.01
N ARG A 468 -14.86 18.47 19.66
CA ARG A 468 -13.83 19.03 18.77
C ARG A 468 -14.26 19.11 17.30
N PHE A 469 -15.23 18.29 16.89
CA PHE A 469 -15.69 18.19 15.51
C PHE A 469 -17.21 18.23 15.41
N GLN A 470 -17.71 18.38 14.19
CA GLN A 470 -19.14 18.26 13.91
C GLN A 470 -19.67 16.89 14.38
N ASN A 471 -20.83 16.88 15.00
CA ASN A 471 -21.49 15.64 15.41
C ASN A 471 -21.89 14.82 14.17
N VAL A 472 -21.32 13.63 14.04
CA VAL A 472 -21.55 12.68 12.94
C VAL A 472 -22.19 11.37 13.43
N GLY A 473 -22.77 11.37 14.62
CA GLY A 473 -23.41 10.21 15.25
C GLY A 473 -22.59 9.62 16.41
N PRO A 474 -23.03 8.47 16.97
CA PRO A 474 -22.46 7.92 18.20
C PRO A 474 -21.01 7.43 18.11
N LEU A 475 -20.55 7.04 16.91
CA LEU A 475 -19.16 6.66 16.69
C LEU A 475 -18.34 7.89 16.33
N HIS A 476 -17.56 8.38 17.30
CA HIS A 476 -16.70 9.54 17.14
C HIS A 476 -15.36 9.17 16.47
N PRO A 477 -14.75 10.07 15.70
CA PRO A 477 -13.36 9.91 15.28
C PRO A 477 -12.40 10.14 16.45
N GLN A 478 -11.19 9.61 16.33
CA GLN A 478 -10.06 9.98 17.19
C GLN A 478 -9.48 11.34 16.75
N ASN A 479 -8.62 11.94 17.58
CA ASN A 479 -8.09 13.28 17.32
C ASN A 479 -6.58 13.34 17.45
N HIS A 480 -5.88 13.51 16.34
CA HIS A 480 -4.45 13.78 16.34
C HIS A 480 -4.21 15.29 16.36
N GLN A 481 -3.55 15.76 17.41
CA GLN A 481 -3.29 17.18 17.63
C GLN A 481 -1.82 17.51 17.41
N LEU A 482 -1.53 18.39 16.45
CA LEU A 482 -0.17 18.85 16.18
C LEU A 482 0.21 20.00 17.12
N ILE A 483 1.35 19.88 17.77
CA ILE A 483 1.90 20.87 18.70
C ILE A 483 3.28 21.30 18.20
N ASP A 484 3.48 22.60 18.02
CA ASP A 484 4.79 23.20 17.77
C ASP A 484 5.59 23.24 19.06
N ILE A 485 6.78 22.63 19.02
CA ILE A 485 7.69 22.51 20.16
C ILE A 485 9.06 23.17 19.93
N SER A 486 9.21 23.86 18.78
CA SER A 486 10.44 24.58 18.42
C SER A 486 10.68 25.80 19.31
N GLY A 487 9.59 26.41 19.79
CA GLY A 487 9.60 27.60 20.62
C GLY A 487 9.97 27.36 22.11
N LYS A 488 9.82 28.43 22.91
CA LYS A 488 9.99 28.36 24.37
C LYS A 488 8.83 27.66 25.09
N LYS A 489 7.63 27.77 24.52
CA LYS A 489 6.38 27.20 25.02
C LYS A 489 5.79 26.31 23.93
N MET A 490 5.12 25.24 24.34
CA MET A 490 4.37 24.38 23.43
C MET A 490 3.14 25.12 22.91
N ASP A 491 2.88 25.04 21.61
CA ASP A 491 1.77 25.73 20.94
C ASP A 491 0.95 24.74 20.12
N LEU A 492 -0.27 24.43 20.59
CA LEU A 492 -1.22 23.58 19.90
C LEU A 492 -1.70 24.27 18.61
N LEU A 493 -1.48 23.64 17.46
CA LEU A 493 -1.70 24.25 16.15
C LEU A 493 -3.02 23.83 15.50
N VAL A 494 -3.27 22.52 15.38
CA VAL A 494 -4.39 21.99 14.61
C VAL A 494 -4.85 20.62 15.12
N ASP A 495 -6.15 20.38 14.97
CA ASP A 495 -6.83 19.11 15.27
C ASP A 495 -7.08 18.36 13.95
N MET A 496 -6.68 17.09 13.86
CA MET A 496 -6.95 16.21 12.73
C MET A 496 -7.91 15.09 13.16
N PRO A 497 -9.17 15.07 12.69
CA PRO A 497 -10.06 13.94 12.94
C PRO A 497 -9.59 12.72 12.17
N LEU A 498 -9.51 11.57 12.84
CA LEU A 498 -9.24 10.27 12.22
C LEU A 498 -10.44 9.35 12.38
N PRO A 499 -11.21 9.10 11.30
CA PRO A 499 -12.42 8.28 11.36
C PRO A 499 -12.14 6.77 11.23
N LEU A 500 -10.89 6.36 10.96
CA LEU A 500 -10.52 4.98 10.69
C LEU A 500 -9.89 4.32 11.93
N GLY A 501 -10.73 3.68 12.74
CA GLY A 501 -10.34 3.00 13.98
C GLY A 501 -9.71 3.94 15.02
N GLU A 502 -9.15 3.36 16.08
CA GLU A 502 -8.38 4.09 17.10
C GLU A 502 -6.87 3.90 16.90
N PRO A 503 -6.16 4.85 16.27
CA PRO A 503 -4.71 4.80 16.23
C PRO A 503 -4.07 4.76 17.62
N HIS A 504 -3.25 3.75 17.88
CA HIS A 504 -2.61 3.55 19.19
C HIS A 504 -1.24 4.23 19.27
N GLN A 505 -0.39 4.08 18.26
CA GLN A 505 0.92 4.73 18.16
C GLN A 505 1.19 5.22 16.73
N ALA A 506 2.11 6.17 16.59
CA ALA A 506 2.63 6.63 15.32
C ALA A 506 4.15 6.89 15.38
N VAL A 507 4.80 6.81 14.22
CA VAL A 507 6.21 7.16 14.02
C VAL A 507 6.35 8.15 12.88
N ALA A 508 7.23 9.13 13.06
CA ALA A 508 7.45 10.21 12.10
C ALA A 508 8.88 10.19 11.58
N ILE A 509 9.07 10.45 10.29
CA ILE A 509 10.37 10.49 9.61
C ILE A 509 10.49 11.75 8.75
N ARG A 510 11.71 12.28 8.61
CA ARG A 510 11.97 13.34 7.61
C ARG A 510 11.64 12.81 6.22
N ALA A 511 10.84 13.56 5.45
CA ALA A 511 10.45 13.16 4.10
C ALA A 511 11.67 12.95 3.18
N SER A 512 12.78 13.65 3.44
CA SER A 512 14.04 13.52 2.70
C SER A 512 14.73 12.15 2.83
N LYS A 513 14.31 11.31 3.78
CA LYS A 513 14.84 9.95 3.97
C LYS A 513 14.00 8.88 3.25
N LEU A 514 12.86 9.26 2.69
CA LEU A 514 12.01 8.36 1.92
C LEU A 514 12.35 8.48 0.44
N HIS A 515 12.53 7.35 -0.22
CA HIS A 515 12.91 7.27 -1.63
C HIS A 515 11.97 6.35 -2.41
N PRO A 516 10.66 6.66 -2.46
CA PRO A 516 9.71 5.82 -3.17
C PRO A 516 9.93 5.79 -4.68
N HIS A 517 9.59 4.66 -5.27
CA HIS A 517 9.42 4.51 -6.70
C HIS A 517 8.30 5.41 -7.21
N VAL A 518 8.48 5.96 -8.41
CA VAL A 518 7.43 6.71 -9.13
C VAL A 518 6.62 5.81 -10.07
N ARG A 519 7.16 4.63 -10.41
CA ARG A 519 6.58 3.57 -11.24
C ARG A 519 7.43 2.31 -11.10
N TYR A 520 6.92 1.17 -11.51
CA TYR A 520 7.66 -0.09 -11.51
C TYR A 520 8.40 -0.38 -12.82
N GLU A 521 9.37 -1.28 -12.76
CA GLU A 521 9.87 -1.96 -13.95
C GLU A 521 8.75 -2.79 -14.58
N MET A 522 8.68 -2.83 -15.91
CA MET A 522 7.54 -3.44 -16.61
C MET A 522 7.42 -4.93 -16.29
N GLY A 523 6.27 -5.30 -15.74
CA GLY A 523 5.97 -6.67 -15.35
C GLY A 523 6.26 -6.98 -13.88
N THR A 524 6.44 -5.99 -13.01
CA THR A 524 6.79 -6.23 -11.60
C THR A 524 5.61 -6.83 -10.83
N ASN A 525 5.85 -7.90 -10.08
CA ASN A 525 4.97 -8.37 -9.02
C ASN A 525 5.30 -7.57 -7.75
N THR A 526 4.40 -6.69 -7.34
CA THR A 526 4.62 -5.76 -6.23
C THR A 526 4.87 -6.48 -4.91
N LYS A 527 4.26 -7.64 -4.68
CA LYS A 527 4.40 -8.38 -3.41
C LYS A 527 5.76 -9.07 -3.25
N THR A 528 6.45 -9.35 -4.36
CA THR A 528 7.75 -10.04 -4.37
C THR A 528 8.92 -9.19 -4.84
N GLY A 529 8.67 -8.06 -5.53
CA GLY A 529 9.70 -7.22 -6.14
C GLY A 529 10.42 -7.87 -7.33
N LYS A 530 9.82 -8.91 -7.93
CA LYS A 530 10.38 -9.66 -9.07
C LYS A 530 9.47 -9.57 -10.28
N GLN A 531 9.98 -9.89 -11.46
CA GLN A 531 9.15 -10.01 -12.65
C GLN A 531 8.09 -11.10 -12.48
N HIS A 532 6.83 -10.75 -12.75
CA HIS A 532 5.68 -11.64 -12.73
C HIS A 532 5.74 -12.63 -13.91
N ILE A 533 5.36 -13.89 -13.67
CA ILE A 533 5.32 -14.94 -14.71
C ILE A 533 4.32 -14.64 -15.84
N GLY A 534 3.37 -13.76 -15.55
CA GLY A 534 2.30 -13.31 -16.43
C GLY A 534 2.58 -11.99 -17.14
N LYS A 535 3.80 -11.43 -17.04
CA LYS A 535 4.19 -10.22 -17.78
C LYS A 535 3.80 -10.40 -19.25
N THR A 536 3.05 -9.44 -19.76
CA THR A 536 2.55 -9.42 -21.14
C THR A 536 2.76 -8.03 -21.70
N LEU A 537 3.32 -7.94 -22.90
CA LEU A 537 3.46 -6.67 -23.62
C LEU A 537 2.39 -6.53 -24.70
N ALA A 538 2.23 -5.31 -25.22
CA ALA A 538 1.27 -5.07 -26.30
C ALA A 538 1.61 -5.91 -27.55
N GLY A 539 0.61 -6.61 -28.09
CA GLY A 539 0.74 -7.57 -29.18
C GLY A 539 1.01 -9.02 -28.72
N GLU A 540 1.24 -9.26 -27.43
CA GLU A 540 1.44 -10.59 -26.84
C GLU A 540 0.19 -11.12 -26.11
N GLU A 541 -0.90 -10.35 -26.11
CA GLU A 541 -2.15 -10.71 -25.46
C GLU A 541 -2.75 -11.97 -26.08
N ARG A 542 -3.23 -12.88 -25.23
CA ARG A 542 -3.72 -14.18 -25.68
C ARG A 542 -4.59 -14.86 -24.63
N ILE A 543 -5.41 -15.80 -25.11
CA ILE A 543 -6.20 -16.68 -24.27
C ILE A 543 -5.74 -18.11 -24.55
N GLU A 544 -5.22 -18.78 -23.52
CA GLU A 544 -4.75 -20.16 -23.60
C GLU A 544 -5.71 -21.07 -22.83
N ARG A 545 -6.12 -22.18 -23.44
CA ARG A 545 -6.97 -23.19 -22.81
C ARG A 545 -6.19 -24.48 -22.62
N ASN A 546 -6.18 -24.99 -21.38
CA ASN A 546 -5.73 -26.33 -21.04
C ASN A 546 -6.84 -27.06 -20.27
N GLY A 547 -7.63 -27.86 -20.97
CA GLY A 547 -8.83 -28.49 -20.40
C GLY A 547 -9.85 -27.44 -19.95
N ASN A 548 -10.19 -27.47 -18.66
CA ASN A 548 -11.07 -26.49 -18.00
C ASN A 548 -10.30 -25.31 -17.37
N HIS A 549 -8.98 -25.23 -17.50
CA HIS A 549 -8.21 -24.07 -17.08
C HIS A 549 -8.00 -23.13 -18.27
N VAL A 550 -8.48 -21.90 -18.16
CA VAL A 550 -8.26 -20.84 -19.14
C VAL A 550 -7.35 -19.78 -18.53
N LYS A 551 -6.24 -19.48 -19.20
CA LYS A 551 -5.33 -18.39 -18.85
C LYS A 551 -5.50 -17.26 -19.84
N VAL A 552 -5.71 -16.05 -19.34
CA VAL A 552 -5.80 -14.83 -20.12
C VAL A 552 -4.57 -14.00 -19.79
N TYR A 553 -3.82 -13.64 -20.83
CA TYR A 553 -2.69 -12.72 -20.75
C TYR A 553 -3.18 -11.40 -21.32
N ALA A 554 -3.38 -10.43 -20.44
CA ALA A 554 -4.01 -9.16 -20.72
C ALA A 554 -3.07 -7.98 -20.48
N THR A 555 -3.30 -6.91 -21.22
CA THR A 555 -2.61 -5.64 -21.08
C THR A 555 -3.62 -4.54 -20.80
N LEU A 556 -3.21 -3.58 -19.98
CA LEU A 556 -3.97 -2.38 -19.66
C LEU A 556 -3.12 -1.18 -20.02
N VAL A 557 -3.67 -0.32 -20.86
CA VAL A 557 -3.13 1.00 -21.20
C VAL A 557 -4.33 1.93 -21.31
N ARG A 558 -4.16 3.22 -21.04
CA ARG A 558 -5.25 4.21 -21.04
C ARG A 558 -6.28 3.93 -22.14
N SER A 559 -7.54 3.84 -21.72
CA SER A 559 -8.71 3.62 -22.59
C SER A 559 -8.85 2.21 -23.20
N HIS A 560 -7.94 1.26 -22.93
CA HIS A 560 -7.95 -0.06 -23.54
C HIS A 560 -7.60 -1.20 -22.56
N ILE A 561 -8.47 -2.21 -22.53
CA ILE A 561 -8.18 -3.52 -21.91
C ILE A 561 -8.14 -4.57 -23.02
N ASN A 562 -6.99 -5.19 -23.25
CA ASN A 562 -6.85 -6.22 -24.25
C ASN A 562 -6.65 -7.59 -23.60
N PRO A 563 -7.40 -8.64 -24.01
CA PRO A 563 -8.45 -8.62 -25.03
C PRO A 563 -9.77 -8.07 -24.46
N GLU A 564 -10.58 -7.35 -25.24
CA GLU A 564 -11.93 -6.83 -24.88
C GLU A 564 -13.03 -7.90 -24.82
N ARG A 565 -12.75 -9.13 -25.28
CA ARG A 565 -13.70 -10.25 -25.26
C ARG A 565 -13.01 -11.51 -24.81
N ILE A 566 -13.42 -12.03 -23.66
CA ILE A 566 -12.92 -13.28 -23.09
C ILE A 566 -14.07 -14.29 -23.16
N THR A 567 -13.92 -15.37 -23.95
CA THR A 567 -14.94 -16.43 -24.02
C THR A 567 -14.47 -17.67 -23.27
N VAL A 568 -15.26 -18.11 -22.29
CA VAL A 568 -15.01 -19.30 -21.47
C VAL A 568 -16.27 -20.16 -21.38
N ASN A 569 -16.12 -21.36 -20.86
CA ASN A 569 -17.22 -22.26 -20.55
C ASN A 569 -17.57 -22.16 -19.07
N LYS A 570 -18.85 -22.38 -18.75
CA LYS A 570 -19.33 -22.51 -17.38
C LYS A 570 -18.55 -23.65 -16.68
N GLY A 571 -17.97 -23.35 -15.53
CA GLY A 571 -17.12 -24.26 -14.75
C GLY A 571 -15.63 -24.21 -15.11
N ASP A 572 -15.22 -23.38 -16.08
CA ASP A 572 -13.80 -23.12 -16.31
C ASP A 572 -13.19 -22.40 -15.10
N LYS A 573 -11.98 -22.81 -14.72
CA LYS A 573 -11.11 -22.05 -13.84
C LYS A 573 -10.39 -21.01 -14.70
N VAL A 574 -10.64 -19.73 -14.46
CA VAL A 574 -10.09 -18.62 -15.23
C VAL A 574 -8.99 -17.95 -14.42
N THR A 575 -7.81 -17.79 -15.01
CA THR A 575 -6.72 -16.97 -14.47
C THR A 575 -6.47 -15.81 -15.45
N ILE A 576 -6.52 -14.58 -14.98
CA ILE A 576 -6.22 -13.38 -15.78
C ILE A 576 -4.94 -12.75 -15.22
N TYR A 577 -3.90 -12.74 -16.03
CA TYR A 577 -2.69 -11.96 -15.80
C TYR A 577 -2.84 -10.62 -16.49
N MET A 578 -2.65 -9.53 -15.77
CA MET A 578 -2.88 -8.18 -16.26
C MET A 578 -1.61 -7.37 -16.07
N THR A 579 -1.06 -6.81 -17.16
CA THR A 579 0.11 -5.92 -17.09
C THR A 579 -0.31 -4.48 -17.36
N ASN A 580 -0.05 -3.56 -16.44
CA ASN A 580 -0.21 -2.12 -16.67
C ASN A 580 0.98 -1.60 -17.49
N LEU A 581 0.73 -1.23 -18.75
CA LEU A 581 1.73 -0.76 -19.70
C LEU A 581 2.06 0.73 -19.57
N GLU A 582 1.43 1.45 -18.65
CA GLU A 582 1.68 2.88 -18.46
C GLU A 582 3.12 3.17 -18.01
N ARG A 583 3.64 4.31 -18.49
CA ARG A 583 4.96 4.84 -18.10
C ARG A 583 4.87 6.17 -17.35
N ALA A 584 3.77 6.89 -17.50
CA ALA A 584 3.52 8.09 -16.74
C ALA A 584 3.21 7.72 -15.27
N GLN A 585 3.71 8.55 -14.37
CA GLN A 585 3.42 8.42 -12.94
C GLN A 585 1.92 8.65 -12.70
N ASP A 586 1.34 7.95 -11.73
CA ASP A 586 -0.06 8.11 -11.28
C ASP A 586 -1.13 7.65 -12.29
N GLU A 587 -0.74 6.89 -13.32
CA GLU A 587 -1.68 6.28 -14.29
C GLU A 587 -2.03 4.84 -13.86
N THR A 588 -2.69 4.73 -12.71
CA THR A 588 -3.15 3.45 -12.15
C THR A 588 -4.37 2.95 -12.91
N HIS A 589 -4.46 1.63 -13.12
CA HIS A 589 -5.65 0.98 -13.67
C HIS A 589 -6.27 0.06 -12.64
N GLY A 590 -7.60 -0.05 -12.69
CA GLY A 590 -8.34 -1.07 -11.98
C GLY A 590 -8.80 -2.19 -12.91
N PHE A 591 -9.29 -3.28 -12.32
CA PHE A 591 -10.02 -4.31 -13.05
C PHE A 591 -11.03 -4.98 -12.12
N THR A 592 -12.24 -5.20 -12.61
CA THR A 592 -13.25 -6.02 -11.93
C THR A 592 -14.17 -6.69 -12.94
N VAL A 593 -14.76 -7.82 -12.57
CA VAL A 593 -15.77 -8.53 -13.36
C VAL A 593 -17.05 -8.59 -12.55
N ASP A 594 -18.17 -8.18 -13.16
CA ASP A 594 -19.48 -8.24 -12.53
C ASP A 594 -19.78 -9.62 -11.93
N ASN A 595 -20.39 -9.65 -10.74
CA ASN A 595 -20.83 -10.85 -10.01
C ASN A 595 -19.75 -11.86 -9.53
N TYR A 596 -18.46 -11.64 -9.82
CA TYR A 596 -17.39 -12.57 -9.44
C TYR A 596 -16.63 -12.20 -8.15
N ASN A 597 -16.90 -11.02 -7.56
CA ASN A 597 -16.27 -10.55 -6.32
C ASN A 597 -14.72 -10.60 -6.38
N ILE A 598 -14.18 -10.17 -7.52
CA ILE A 598 -12.74 -10.04 -7.76
C ILE A 598 -12.44 -8.59 -8.12
N HIS A 599 -11.26 -8.15 -7.71
CA HIS A 599 -10.81 -6.81 -7.99
C HIS A 599 -9.28 -6.76 -7.99
N GLY A 600 -8.70 -5.94 -8.87
CA GLY A 600 -7.29 -5.59 -8.85
C GLY A 600 -7.13 -4.10 -9.10
N SER A 601 -6.13 -3.50 -8.45
CA SER A 601 -5.59 -2.19 -8.73
C SER A 601 -4.13 -2.38 -9.10
N LEU A 602 -3.68 -1.73 -10.18
CA LEU A 602 -2.37 -1.97 -10.78
C LEU A 602 -1.69 -0.63 -11.07
N GLU A 603 -0.62 -0.32 -10.35
CA GLU A 603 0.18 0.87 -10.65
C GLU A 603 0.97 0.72 -11.96
N PRO A 604 1.46 1.83 -12.55
CA PRO A 604 2.28 1.79 -13.77
C PRO A 604 3.46 0.80 -13.69
N GLY A 605 3.48 -0.16 -14.62
CA GLY A 605 4.50 -1.21 -14.70
C GLY A 605 4.20 -2.49 -13.91
N GLU A 606 3.15 -2.53 -13.09
CA GLU A 606 2.76 -3.73 -12.33
C GLU A 606 2.19 -4.83 -13.23
N THR A 607 2.38 -6.08 -12.83
CA THR A 607 1.54 -7.20 -13.26
C THR A 607 0.89 -7.90 -12.08
N SER A 608 -0.44 -8.02 -12.13
CA SER A 608 -1.25 -8.69 -11.10
C SER A 608 -2.00 -9.88 -11.68
N GLU A 609 -2.37 -10.82 -10.81
CA GLU A 609 -3.06 -12.06 -11.16
C GLU A 609 -4.43 -12.14 -10.46
N LEU A 610 -5.49 -12.35 -11.23
CA LEU A 610 -6.82 -12.71 -10.72
C LEU A 610 -7.15 -14.16 -11.07
N GLU A 611 -7.82 -14.87 -10.17
CA GLU A 611 -8.24 -16.25 -10.39
C GLU A 611 -9.65 -16.50 -9.83
N PHE A 612 -10.53 -17.06 -10.65
CA PHE A 612 -11.91 -17.37 -10.27
C PHE A 612 -12.47 -18.54 -11.08
N VAL A 613 -13.60 -19.09 -10.66
CA VAL A 613 -14.35 -20.09 -11.44
C VAL A 613 -15.50 -19.37 -12.14
N ALA A 614 -15.60 -19.53 -13.47
CA ALA A 614 -16.73 -19.02 -14.26
C ALA A 614 -17.98 -19.88 -14.01
N ASP A 615 -18.56 -19.81 -12.82
CA ASP A 615 -19.61 -20.70 -12.33
C ASP A 615 -21.01 -20.37 -12.84
N LYS A 616 -21.20 -19.20 -13.45
CA LYS A 616 -22.46 -18.70 -13.99
C LYS A 616 -22.39 -18.53 -15.49
N GLU A 617 -23.35 -19.09 -16.23
CA GLU A 617 -23.53 -18.75 -17.64
C GLU A 617 -24.00 -17.30 -17.77
N GLY A 618 -23.58 -16.60 -18.84
CA GLY A 618 -24.00 -15.23 -19.08
C GLY A 618 -22.95 -14.38 -19.79
N VAL A 619 -23.24 -13.07 -19.82
CA VAL A 619 -22.34 -12.04 -20.31
C VAL A 619 -22.07 -11.10 -19.13
N PHE A 620 -20.81 -11.03 -18.72
CA PHE A 620 -20.38 -10.25 -17.57
C PHE A 620 -19.42 -9.17 -18.06
N PRO A 621 -19.80 -7.89 -17.99
CA PRO A 621 -18.89 -6.80 -18.26
C PRO A 621 -17.72 -6.84 -17.27
N TYR A 622 -16.53 -6.51 -17.75
CA TYR A 622 -15.42 -6.08 -16.92
C TYR A 622 -14.96 -4.72 -17.37
N TYR A 623 -14.39 -3.94 -16.47
CA TYR A 623 -14.01 -2.57 -16.76
C TYR A 623 -12.91 -2.09 -15.81
N CYS A 624 -12.25 -1.01 -16.19
CA CYS A 624 -11.29 -0.33 -15.33
C CYS A 624 -12.03 0.46 -14.25
N THR A 625 -11.76 0.22 -12.97
CA THR A 625 -12.44 0.93 -11.87
C THR A 625 -11.80 2.28 -11.54
N GLU A 626 -10.58 2.53 -12.02
CA GLU A 626 -9.80 3.75 -11.78
C GLU A 626 -9.99 4.76 -12.91
N PHE A 627 -10.17 6.04 -12.58
CA PHE A 627 -10.30 7.09 -13.58
C PHE A 627 -8.94 7.37 -14.23
N CYS A 628 -8.56 6.55 -15.20
CA CYS A 628 -7.24 6.56 -15.82
C CYS A 628 -7.14 7.39 -17.12
N SER A 629 -8.27 7.83 -17.68
CA SER A 629 -8.29 8.64 -18.90
C SER A 629 -9.64 9.31 -19.13
N ALA A 630 -9.71 10.25 -20.08
CA ALA A 630 -10.98 10.84 -20.51
C ALA A 630 -11.96 9.79 -21.08
N LEU A 631 -11.44 8.66 -21.58
CA LEU A 631 -12.23 7.53 -22.09
C LEU A 631 -12.19 6.33 -21.14
N HIS A 632 -12.11 6.60 -19.82
CA HIS A 632 -12.16 5.56 -18.79
C HIS A 632 -13.45 4.74 -18.85
N LEU A 633 -14.58 5.37 -19.18
CA LEU A 633 -15.88 4.68 -19.28
C LEU A 633 -15.89 3.64 -20.42
N GLU A 634 -15.18 3.94 -21.51
CA GLU A 634 -15.03 3.06 -22.67
C GLU A 634 -13.96 1.97 -22.45
N MET A 635 -13.14 2.08 -21.40
CA MET A 635 -12.12 1.08 -21.02
C MET A 635 -12.77 -0.15 -20.35
N MET A 636 -13.42 -0.96 -21.18
CA MET A 636 -14.20 -2.12 -20.75
C MET A 636 -14.00 -3.33 -21.66
N GLY A 637 -14.60 -4.45 -21.29
CA GLY A 637 -14.74 -5.64 -22.13
C GLY A 637 -15.78 -6.60 -21.58
N TYR A 638 -15.91 -7.77 -22.20
CA TYR A 638 -16.92 -8.76 -21.84
C TYR A 638 -16.32 -10.14 -21.59
N LEU A 639 -16.60 -10.68 -20.41
CA LEU A 639 -16.49 -12.10 -20.13
C LEU A 639 -17.77 -12.81 -20.58
N LEU A 640 -17.64 -13.66 -21.61
CA LEU A 640 -18.71 -14.45 -22.19
C LEU A 640 -18.60 -15.88 -21.66
N VAL A 641 -19.51 -16.28 -20.77
CA VAL A 641 -19.53 -17.61 -20.17
C VAL A 641 -20.63 -18.45 -20.81
N LYS A 642 -20.23 -19.44 -21.61
CA LYS A 642 -21.16 -20.36 -22.29
C LYS A 642 -21.37 -21.61 -21.46
N ASP A 643 -22.61 -22.03 -21.30
CA ASP A 643 -22.90 -23.41 -20.90
C ASP A 643 -22.61 -24.33 -22.10
N PRO A 644 -21.61 -25.22 -22.01
CA PRO A 644 -21.27 -26.12 -23.13
C PRO A 644 -22.41 -27.08 -23.49
N ASN A 645 -23.41 -27.23 -22.62
CA ASN A 645 -24.58 -28.08 -22.85
C ASN A 645 -25.74 -27.34 -23.52
N LYS A 646 -25.63 -26.03 -23.75
CA LYS A 646 -26.68 -25.22 -24.39
C LYS A 646 -26.26 -24.74 -25.77
N LYS A 647 -27.26 -24.60 -26.64
CA LYS A 647 -27.11 -23.91 -27.94
C LYS A 647 -27.67 -22.51 -27.80
N TYR A 648 -26.86 -21.52 -28.16
CA TYR A 648 -27.25 -20.11 -28.16
C TYR A 648 -27.63 -19.68 -29.58
N GLU A 649 -28.89 -19.26 -29.76
CA GLU A 649 -29.35 -18.68 -31.02
C GLU A 649 -29.22 -17.15 -30.97
N SER A 650 -28.73 -16.56 -32.07
CA SER A 650 -28.59 -15.10 -32.15
C SER A 650 -29.96 -14.43 -32.27
N ALA A 651 -30.22 -13.41 -31.45
CA ALA A 651 -31.41 -12.57 -31.57
C ALA A 651 -31.53 -11.93 -32.96
N GLN A 652 -30.41 -11.66 -33.63
CA GLN A 652 -30.41 -11.21 -35.02
C GLN A 652 -31.03 -12.26 -35.96
N LYS A 653 -30.74 -13.55 -35.75
CA LYS A 653 -31.39 -14.63 -36.51
C LYS A 653 -32.90 -14.68 -36.26
N LEU A 654 -33.34 -14.42 -35.03
CA LEU A 654 -34.78 -14.36 -34.70
C LEU A 654 -35.44 -13.11 -35.30
N LYS A 655 -34.75 -11.96 -35.32
CA LYS A 655 -35.24 -10.73 -35.94
C LYS A 655 -35.35 -10.86 -37.47
N MET A 656 -34.37 -11.51 -38.10
CA MET A 656 -34.43 -11.76 -39.54
C MET A 656 -35.68 -12.58 -39.93
N LYS A 657 -36.12 -13.52 -39.08
CA LYS A 657 -37.39 -14.24 -39.28
C LYS A 657 -38.64 -13.35 -39.26
N SER A 658 -38.57 -12.13 -38.71
CA SER A 658 -39.70 -11.21 -38.58
C SER A 658 -39.69 -10.03 -39.56
N MET A 659 -38.67 -9.92 -40.44
CA MET A 659 -38.52 -8.81 -41.39
C MET A 659 -39.44 -8.99 -42.62
N SER A 660 -39.85 -7.88 -43.25
CA SER A 660 -40.60 -7.90 -44.51
C SER A 660 -39.72 -8.40 -45.67
N SER A 661 -40.34 -8.78 -46.79
CA SER A 661 -39.59 -9.26 -47.97
C SER A 661 -38.66 -8.18 -48.54
N GLU A 662 -39.05 -6.91 -48.48
CA GLU A 662 -38.27 -5.75 -48.92
C GLU A 662 -37.08 -5.48 -47.98
N GLU A 663 -37.30 -5.56 -46.67
CA GLU A 663 -36.25 -5.40 -45.66
C GLU A 663 -35.22 -6.52 -45.73
N LEU A 664 -35.67 -7.77 -45.92
CA LEU A 664 -34.79 -8.92 -46.14
C LEU A 664 -33.95 -8.75 -47.40
N LYS A 665 -34.55 -8.20 -48.48
CA LYS A 665 -33.81 -7.96 -49.72
C LYS A 665 -32.73 -6.90 -49.56
N ALA A 666 -33.01 -5.80 -48.86
CA ALA A 666 -32.02 -4.78 -48.56
C ALA A 666 -30.85 -5.31 -47.70
N GLU A 667 -31.16 -6.14 -46.69
CA GLU A 667 -30.13 -6.77 -45.86
C GLU A 667 -29.30 -7.81 -46.64
N TYR A 668 -29.92 -8.56 -47.56
CA TYR A 668 -29.20 -9.45 -48.49
C TYR A 668 -28.22 -8.68 -49.36
N ASP A 669 -28.66 -7.60 -50.02
CA ASP A 669 -27.82 -6.82 -50.92
C ASP A 669 -26.65 -6.16 -50.17
N LYS A 670 -26.90 -5.68 -48.94
CA LYS A 670 -25.86 -5.19 -48.03
C LYS A 670 -24.86 -6.28 -47.66
N THR A 671 -25.33 -7.47 -47.30
CA THR A 671 -24.47 -8.60 -46.94
C THR A 671 -23.58 -9.03 -48.11
N VAL A 672 -24.13 -9.08 -49.32
CA VAL A 672 -23.36 -9.36 -50.55
C VAL A 672 -22.29 -8.30 -50.81
N ALA A 673 -22.62 -7.01 -50.63
CA ALA A 673 -21.64 -5.93 -50.79
C ALA A 673 -20.48 -6.06 -49.80
N VAL A 674 -20.77 -6.39 -48.54
CA VAL A 674 -19.75 -6.65 -47.50
C VAL A 674 -18.89 -7.86 -47.86
N ASN A 675 -19.49 -8.95 -48.35
CA ASN A 675 -18.75 -10.13 -48.80
C ASN A 675 -17.78 -9.79 -49.94
N ASN A 676 -18.22 -9.02 -50.93
CA ASN A 676 -17.37 -8.61 -52.05
C ASN A 676 -16.18 -7.73 -51.60
N ALA A 677 -16.43 -6.81 -50.66
CA ALA A 677 -15.36 -5.98 -50.09
C ALA A 677 -14.37 -6.84 -49.29
N THR A 678 -14.85 -7.79 -48.50
CA THR A 678 -14.03 -8.70 -47.69
C THR A 678 -13.18 -9.60 -48.58
N ASP A 679 -13.75 -10.15 -49.66
CA ASP A 679 -13.03 -10.97 -50.63
C ASP A 679 -11.89 -10.18 -51.30
N THR A 680 -12.12 -8.91 -51.63
CA THR A 680 -11.08 -8.04 -52.19
C THR A 680 -9.85 -7.95 -51.27
N VAL A 681 -10.07 -7.88 -49.96
CA VAL A 681 -8.99 -7.89 -48.95
C VAL A 681 -8.31 -9.27 -48.89
N ILE A 682 -9.07 -10.37 -48.92
CA ILE A 682 -8.49 -11.72 -48.95
C ILE A 682 -7.60 -11.90 -50.18
N GLN A 683 -8.04 -11.45 -51.35
CA GLN A 683 -7.25 -11.57 -52.58
C GLN A 683 -5.95 -10.75 -52.52
N SER A 684 -5.95 -9.59 -51.84
CA SER A 684 -4.71 -8.82 -51.65
C SER A 684 -3.70 -9.56 -50.76
N VAL A 685 -4.17 -10.23 -49.71
CA VAL A 685 -3.34 -11.08 -48.82
C VAL A 685 -2.83 -12.32 -49.56
N VAL A 686 -3.68 -12.99 -50.34
CA VAL A 686 -3.29 -14.15 -51.17
C VAL A 686 -2.23 -13.75 -52.19
N LYS A 687 -2.40 -12.59 -52.84
CA LYS A 687 -1.39 -12.05 -53.75
C LYS A 687 -0.06 -11.84 -53.04
N PHE A 688 -0.06 -11.19 -51.87
CA PHE A 688 1.15 -10.99 -51.07
C PHE A 688 1.87 -12.30 -50.74
N LEU A 689 1.13 -13.30 -50.24
CA LEU A 689 1.69 -14.59 -49.86
C LEU A 689 2.33 -15.30 -51.07
N LYS A 690 1.68 -15.27 -52.23
CA LYS A 690 2.18 -15.86 -53.48
C LYS A 690 3.43 -15.15 -54.00
N ASP A 691 3.39 -13.82 -54.05
CA ASP A 691 4.51 -13.01 -54.52
C ASP A 691 5.77 -13.22 -53.66
N ASN A 692 5.59 -13.56 -52.39
CA ASN A 692 6.65 -13.84 -51.42
C ASN A 692 6.90 -15.33 -51.15
N LYS A 693 6.49 -16.22 -52.06
CA LYS A 693 6.81 -17.66 -52.07
C LYS A 693 6.55 -18.39 -50.74
N PHE A 694 5.38 -18.15 -50.15
CA PHE A 694 5.00 -18.73 -48.84
C PHE A 694 5.21 -20.26 -48.73
N GLN A 695 5.18 -21.01 -49.84
CA GLN A 695 5.36 -22.47 -49.85
C GLN A 695 6.74 -22.91 -49.37
N GLU A 696 7.75 -22.03 -49.42
CA GLU A 696 9.10 -22.30 -48.93
C GLU A 696 9.16 -22.32 -47.39
N HIS A 697 8.11 -21.89 -46.70
CA HIS A 697 8.03 -21.82 -45.24
C HIS A 697 6.91 -22.71 -44.70
N LYS A 698 7.26 -23.91 -44.21
CA LYS A 698 6.29 -24.93 -43.79
C LYS A 698 5.14 -24.42 -42.90
N VAL A 699 5.43 -23.66 -41.85
CA VAL A 699 4.41 -23.12 -40.92
C VAL A 699 3.45 -22.15 -41.63
N VAL A 700 3.97 -21.35 -42.56
CA VAL A 700 3.16 -20.42 -43.36
C VAL A 700 2.32 -21.20 -44.36
N ALA A 701 2.91 -22.19 -45.04
CA ALA A 701 2.21 -23.07 -45.97
C ALA A 701 1.07 -23.83 -45.30
N ASP A 702 1.27 -24.32 -44.07
CA ASP A 702 0.24 -24.99 -43.28
C ASP A 702 -0.91 -24.00 -42.95
N LEU A 703 -0.61 -22.77 -42.53
CA LEU A 703 -1.63 -21.72 -42.30
C LEU A 703 -2.37 -21.32 -43.58
N VAL A 704 -1.69 -21.25 -44.72
CA VAL A 704 -2.33 -20.94 -46.01
C VAL A 704 -3.22 -22.09 -46.47
N THR A 705 -2.84 -23.34 -46.22
CA THR A 705 -3.71 -24.50 -46.41
C THR A 705 -4.97 -24.38 -45.55
N ASP A 706 -4.82 -24.09 -44.26
CA ASP A 706 -5.96 -23.88 -43.34
C ASP A 706 -6.90 -22.75 -43.83
N ALA A 707 -6.33 -21.65 -44.34
CA ALA A 707 -7.10 -20.56 -44.91
C ALA A 707 -7.87 -20.99 -46.18
N PHE A 708 -7.21 -21.72 -47.09
CA PHE A 708 -7.88 -22.23 -48.30
C PHE A 708 -8.91 -23.32 -48.00
N ASP A 709 -8.73 -24.13 -46.96
CA ASP A 709 -9.72 -25.11 -46.52
C ASP A 709 -11.02 -24.42 -46.11
N GLN A 710 -10.95 -23.22 -45.54
CA GLN A 710 -12.15 -22.39 -45.30
C GLN A 710 -12.67 -21.76 -46.60
N TYR A 711 -11.78 -21.13 -47.39
CA TYR A 711 -12.16 -20.40 -48.59
C TYR A 711 -12.83 -21.29 -49.65
N ASN A 712 -12.34 -22.52 -49.84
CA ASN A 712 -12.84 -23.47 -50.83
C ASN A 712 -14.26 -23.97 -50.52
N GLN A 713 -14.79 -23.70 -49.32
CA GLN A 713 -16.18 -23.99 -48.98
C GLN A 713 -17.15 -22.92 -49.50
N ILE A 714 -16.67 -21.72 -49.87
CA ILE A 714 -17.48 -20.58 -50.30
C ILE A 714 -18.32 -20.87 -51.55
N PRO A 715 -17.80 -21.46 -52.66
CA PRO A 715 -18.57 -21.68 -53.88
C PRO A 715 -19.85 -22.48 -53.64
N GLU A 716 -19.79 -23.50 -52.79
CA GLU A 716 -20.93 -24.34 -52.43
C GLU A 716 -21.97 -23.54 -51.59
N GLN A 717 -21.52 -22.68 -50.68
CA GLN A 717 -22.43 -21.79 -49.95
C GLN A 717 -23.05 -20.73 -50.86
N LYS A 718 -22.29 -20.22 -51.86
CA LYS A 718 -22.79 -19.25 -52.85
C LYS A 718 -23.84 -19.87 -53.76
N LYS A 719 -23.64 -21.13 -54.17
CA LYS A 719 -24.65 -21.90 -54.90
C LYS A 719 -25.93 -22.02 -54.08
N LYS A 720 -25.82 -22.37 -52.79
CA LYS A 720 -26.97 -22.46 -51.87
C LYS A 720 -27.67 -21.11 -51.66
N ALA A 721 -26.92 -20.01 -51.54
CA ALA A 721 -27.47 -18.65 -51.45
C ALA A 721 -28.28 -18.29 -52.71
N ASN A 722 -27.70 -18.53 -53.89
CA ASN A 722 -28.35 -18.25 -55.18
C ASN A 722 -29.60 -19.13 -55.40
N GLU A 723 -29.56 -20.40 -55.01
CA GLU A 723 -30.71 -21.31 -55.09
C GLU A 723 -31.84 -20.92 -54.12
N ALA A 724 -31.51 -20.47 -52.92
CA ALA A 724 -32.49 -19.95 -51.96
C ALA A 724 -33.13 -18.65 -52.47
N LEU A 725 -32.33 -17.74 -53.03
CA LEU A 725 -32.82 -16.50 -53.63
C LEU A 725 -33.76 -16.77 -54.82
N LYS A 726 -33.42 -17.72 -55.70
CA LYS A 726 -34.28 -18.14 -56.83
C LYS A 726 -35.62 -18.73 -56.38
N LYS A 727 -35.68 -19.31 -55.18
CA LYS A 727 -36.90 -19.89 -54.59
C LYS A 727 -37.72 -18.87 -53.79
N GLY A 728 -37.30 -17.61 -53.75
CA GLY A 728 -37.95 -16.56 -52.95
C GLY A 728 -37.66 -16.66 -51.44
N ASP A 729 -36.75 -17.55 -51.01
CA ASP A 729 -36.38 -17.74 -49.61
C ASP A 729 -35.20 -16.82 -49.26
N ILE A 730 -35.50 -15.52 -49.14
CA ILE A 730 -34.50 -14.47 -48.94
C ILE A 730 -33.81 -14.62 -47.58
N GLU A 731 -34.53 -15.05 -46.53
CA GLU A 731 -33.93 -15.34 -45.22
C GLU A 731 -32.81 -16.39 -45.34
N LYS A 732 -33.09 -17.50 -46.03
CA LYS A 732 -32.11 -18.56 -46.25
C LYS A 732 -30.98 -18.12 -47.18
N ALA A 733 -31.25 -17.24 -48.15
CA ALA A 733 -30.22 -16.66 -48.99
C ALA A 733 -29.25 -15.79 -48.17
N ILE A 734 -29.76 -14.93 -47.27
CA ILE A 734 -28.94 -14.13 -46.35
C ILE A 734 -28.17 -15.03 -45.38
N LEU A 735 -28.78 -16.12 -44.88
CA LEU A 735 -28.10 -17.08 -44.02
C LEU A 735 -26.87 -17.68 -44.70
N TYR A 736 -26.98 -18.07 -45.97
CA TYR A 736 -25.85 -18.59 -46.74
C TYR A 736 -24.83 -17.50 -47.09
N GLU A 737 -25.24 -16.26 -47.37
CA GLU A 737 -24.30 -15.13 -47.52
C GLU A 737 -23.57 -14.79 -46.22
N ASN A 738 -24.23 -14.87 -45.07
CA ASN A 738 -23.58 -14.72 -43.77
C ASN A 738 -22.64 -15.90 -43.46
N MET A 739 -22.95 -17.11 -43.93
CA MET A 739 -22.03 -18.25 -43.85
C MET A 739 -20.78 -18.01 -44.72
N ILE A 740 -20.96 -17.45 -45.92
CA ILE A 740 -19.86 -17.00 -46.78
C ILE A 740 -19.03 -15.96 -46.05
N TRP A 741 -19.66 -14.95 -45.45
CA TRP A 741 -18.98 -13.93 -44.65
C TRP A 741 -18.14 -14.55 -43.53
N GLN A 742 -18.69 -15.50 -42.77
CA GLN A 742 -17.97 -16.18 -41.69
C GLN A 742 -16.76 -16.97 -42.21
N LEU A 743 -16.90 -17.65 -43.35
CA LEU A 743 -15.79 -18.35 -44.00
C LEU A 743 -14.73 -17.36 -44.49
N MET A 744 -15.15 -16.21 -45.05
CA MET A 744 -14.25 -15.13 -45.47
C MET A 744 -13.51 -14.51 -44.29
N VAL A 745 -14.17 -14.23 -43.18
CA VAL A 745 -13.53 -13.69 -41.96
C VAL A 745 -12.51 -14.68 -41.39
N LYS A 746 -12.84 -15.97 -41.31
CA LYS A 746 -11.88 -17.01 -40.89
C LYS A 746 -10.70 -17.13 -41.86
N THR A 747 -10.97 -17.07 -43.16
CA THR A 747 -9.92 -17.07 -44.20
C THR A 747 -9.02 -15.86 -44.06
N ALA A 748 -9.58 -14.67 -43.86
CA ALA A 748 -8.85 -13.43 -43.69
C ALA A 748 -8.01 -13.43 -42.42
N ASP A 749 -8.56 -13.90 -41.28
CA ASP A 749 -7.82 -14.01 -40.01
C ASP A 749 -6.59 -14.92 -40.14
N VAL A 750 -6.79 -16.15 -40.63
CA VAL A 750 -5.69 -17.10 -40.82
C VAL A 750 -4.72 -16.61 -41.89
N GLY A 751 -5.23 -15.98 -42.97
CA GLY A 751 -4.42 -15.40 -44.03
C GLY A 751 -3.56 -14.22 -43.57
N ILE A 752 -4.08 -13.35 -42.71
CA ILE A 752 -3.34 -12.24 -42.10
C ILE A 752 -2.28 -12.80 -41.15
N ARG A 753 -2.60 -13.82 -40.35
CA ARG A 753 -1.60 -14.50 -39.51
C ARG A 753 -0.51 -15.18 -40.33
N ALA A 754 -0.87 -15.79 -41.45
CA ALA A 754 0.10 -16.36 -42.38
C ALA A 754 0.99 -15.26 -42.99
N LYS A 755 0.40 -14.12 -43.38
CA LYS A 755 1.14 -12.94 -43.83
C LYS A 755 2.11 -12.48 -42.74
N ASP A 756 1.63 -12.19 -41.53
CA ASP A 756 2.45 -11.68 -40.44
C ASP A 756 3.56 -12.68 -40.05
N ALA A 757 3.27 -13.99 -40.06
CA ALA A 757 4.27 -15.03 -39.83
C ALA A 757 5.32 -15.12 -40.95
N LEU A 758 4.91 -14.95 -42.22
CA LEU A 758 5.81 -14.93 -43.36
C LEU A 758 6.72 -13.70 -43.31
N VAL A 759 6.17 -12.53 -43.02
CA VAL A 759 6.91 -11.27 -42.84
C VAL A 759 8.03 -11.46 -41.83
N ARG A 760 7.76 -12.08 -40.67
CA ARG A 760 8.78 -12.40 -39.66
C ARG A 760 9.88 -13.36 -40.15
N LYS A 761 9.64 -14.14 -41.20
CA LYS A 761 10.61 -15.11 -41.77
C LYS A 761 11.44 -14.54 -42.91
N ILE A 762 10.85 -13.67 -43.72
CA ILE A 762 11.49 -13.12 -44.93
C ILE A 762 12.05 -11.72 -44.72
N ALA A 763 11.66 -11.03 -43.64
CA ALA A 763 12.28 -9.78 -43.26
C ALA A 763 13.78 -9.96 -42.99
N THR A 764 14.55 -8.91 -43.27
CA THR A 764 16.00 -8.90 -43.01
C THR A 764 16.26 -9.20 -41.52
N LYS A 765 17.42 -9.75 -41.17
CA LYS A 765 17.75 -9.98 -39.75
C LYS A 765 17.99 -8.64 -39.07
N GLN A 766 17.32 -8.41 -37.94
CA GLN A 766 17.58 -7.24 -37.10
C GLN A 766 19.02 -7.25 -36.57
N SER A 767 19.63 -6.07 -36.51
CA SER A 767 20.88 -5.86 -35.76
C SER A 767 20.61 -5.94 -34.25
N SER A 768 21.64 -6.12 -33.43
CA SER A 768 21.48 -6.09 -31.97
C SER A 768 20.90 -4.76 -31.46
N ALA A 769 21.13 -3.65 -32.18
CA ALA A 769 20.53 -2.36 -31.86
C ALA A 769 19.04 -2.30 -32.22
N ALA A 770 18.65 -2.86 -33.38
CA ALA A 770 17.24 -2.97 -33.76
C ALA A 770 16.44 -3.89 -32.81
N ILE A 771 17.03 -4.99 -32.31
CA ILE A 771 16.38 -5.86 -31.30
C ILE A 771 16.15 -5.09 -29.99
N ARG A 772 17.16 -4.37 -29.50
CA ARG A 772 16.97 -3.52 -28.32
C ARG A 772 15.94 -2.44 -28.59
N GLY A 773 15.95 -1.84 -29.78
CA GLY A 773 14.99 -0.85 -30.22
C GLY A 773 13.55 -1.36 -30.26
N GLU A 774 13.33 -2.59 -30.73
CA GLU A 774 12.02 -3.23 -30.71
C GLU A 774 11.53 -3.45 -29.28
N ASN A 775 12.40 -3.96 -28.40
CA ASN A 775 12.09 -4.13 -26.99
C ASN A 775 11.78 -2.78 -26.33
N THR A 776 12.59 -1.75 -26.56
CA THR A 776 12.37 -0.40 -26.04
C THR A 776 11.11 0.24 -26.62
N PHE A 777 10.78 -0.01 -27.89
CA PHE A 777 9.55 0.44 -28.52
C PHE A 777 8.33 -0.19 -27.83
N ALA A 778 8.40 -1.47 -27.50
CA ALA A 778 7.36 -2.20 -26.81
C ALA A 778 7.24 -1.80 -25.33
N GLU A 779 8.34 -1.85 -24.57
CA GLU A 779 8.38 -1.49 -23.15
C GLU A 779 8.15 0.00 -22.90
N GLY A 780 8.41 0.80 -23.92
CA GLY A 780 8.15 2.22 -23.98
C GLY A 780 6.72 2.61 -24.33
N GLY A 781 5.81 1.63 -24.46
CA GLY A 781 4.38 1.85 -24.72
C GLY A 781 4.06 2.35 -26.13
N CYS A 782 5.02 2.40 -27.05
CA CYS A 782 4.77 2.88 -28.42
C CYS A 782 3.87 1.91 -29.21
N ASN A 783 3.99 0.60 -28.93
CA ASN A 783 3.11 -0.44 -29.49
C ASN A 783 1.66 -0.39 -28.97
N GLY A 784 1.37 0.36 -27.90
CA GLY A 784 0.01 0.58 -27.42
C GLY A 784 -0.82 1.45 -28.37
N CYS A 785 -0.17 2.33 -29.15
CA CYS A 785 -0.83 3.19 -30.14
C CYS A 785 -0.47 2.82 -31.59
N HIS A 786 0.69 2.22 -31.82
CA HIS A 786 1.22 1.98 -33.16
C HIS A 786 1.42 0.49 -33.44
N VAL A 787 0.82 0.01 -34.53
CA VAL A 787 1.05 -1.34 -35.06
C VAL A 787 1.76 -1.19 -36.40
N ILE A 788 2.93 -1.81 -36.55
CA ILE A 788 3.70 -1.72 -37.81
C ILE A 788 2.90 -2.37 -38.95
N GLY A 789 2.70 -1.62 -40.04
CA GLY A 789 1.95 -2.04 -41.23
C GLY A 789 0.44 -1.83 -41.16
N LYS A 790 -0.07 -1.29 -40.04
CA LYS A 790 -1.52 -1.18 -39.80
C LYS A 790 -1.86 0.12 -39.08
N VAL A 791 -2.94 0.77 -39.50
CA VAL A 791 -3.52 1.87 -38.71
C VAL A 791 -4.22 1.27 -37.49
N SER A 792 -3.92 1.82 -36.31
CA SER A 792 -4.50 1.41 -35.02
C SER A 792 -5.08 2.65 -34.33
N SER A 793 -4.90 2.79 -33.00
CA SER A 793 -5.21 4.03 -32.26
C SER A 793 -4.32 5.20 -32.66
N GLY A 794 -3.18 4.92 -33.31
CA GLY A 794 -2.29 5.87 -33.97
C GLY A 794 -1.94 5.47 -35.41
N PRO A 795 -1.24 6.34 -36.16
CA PRO A 795 -0.86 6.07 -37.54
C PRO A 795 0.13 4.91 -37.65
N ASP A 796 0.08 4.21 -38.78
CA ASP A 796 1.12 3.25 -39.16
C ASP A 796 2.47 3.97 -39.28
N LEU A 797 3.52 3.38 -38.72
CA LEU A 797 4.88 3.91 -38.72
C LEU A 797 5.77 3.38 -39.86
N THR A 798 5.25 2.53 -40.74
CA THR A 798 6.01 2.04 -41.90
C THR A 798 6.44 3.19 -42.82
N GLY A 799 7.73 3.36 -43.06
CA GLY A 799 8.29 4.46 -43.83
C GLY A 799 8.41 5.78 -43.07
N VAL A 800 8.17 5.82 -41.75
CA VAL A 800 8.08 7.08 -40.98
C VAL A 800 9.35 7.93 -41.07
N LEU A 801 10.53 7.32 -41.20
CA LEU A 801 11.80 8.05 -41.30
C LEU A 801 11.98 8.74 -42.67
N THR A 802 11.10 8.44 -43.63
CA THR A 802 11.12 9.04 -44.97
C THR A 802 10.02 10.07 -45.18
N ARG A 803 9.03 10.15 -44.29
CA ARG A 803 7.86 11.06 -44.41
C ARG A 803 8.18 12.53 -44.13
N HIS A 804 9.35 12.81 -43.54
CA HIS A 804 9.78 14.14 -43.12
C HIS A 804 11.19 14.45 -43.64
N GLU A 805 11.43 15.73 -43.94
CA GLU A 805 12.79 16.22 -44.21
C GLU A 805 13.66 16.02 -42.95
N ASN A 806 14.81 15.38 -43.10
CA ASN A 806 15.63 14.88 -41.99
C ASN A 806 14.86 13.96 -41.02
N GLY A 807 14.12 12.98 -41.56
CA GLY A 807 13.17 12.18 -40.78
C GLY A 807 13.73 11.44 -39.57
N VAL A 808 15.00 10.99 -39.58
CA VAL A 808 15.65 10.44 -38.37
C VAL A 808 15.70 11.46 -37.24
N ASP A 809 16.17 12.68 -37.54
CA ASP A 809 16.24 13.78 -36.58
C ASP A 809 14.85 14.24 -36.15
N TRP A 810 13.91 14.29 -37.09
CA TRP A 810 12.53 14.71 -36.82
C TRP A 810 11.84 13.71 -35.89
N VAL A 811 11.88 12.41 -36.18
CA VAL A 811 11.28 11.36 -35.35
C VAL A 811 11.97 11.29 -33.99
N SER A 812 13.29 11.40 -33.93
CA SER A 812 14.02 11.43 -32.65
C SER A 812 13.57 12.60 -31.78
N LYS A 813 13.43 13.80 -32.36
CA LYS A 813 12.93 14.99 -31.65
C LYS A 813 11.47 14.82 -31.23
N PHE A 814 10.65 14.16 -32.04
CA PHE A 814 9.26 13.92 -31.72
C PHE A 814 9.09 12.92 -30.56
N ILE A 815 9.91 11.87 -30.49
CA ILE A 815 9.91 10.93 -29.35
C ILE A 815 10.42 11.60 -28.07
N LEU A 816 11.46 12.43 -28.14
CA LEU A 816 12.02 13.12 -26.98
C LEU A 816 11.14 14.26 -26.45
N SER A 817 10.42 14.95 -27.34
CA SER A 817 9.61 16.13 -26.99
C SER A 817 8.41 16.28 -27.95
N PRO A 818 7.37 15.44 -27.80
CA PRO A 818 6.23 15.47 -28.69
C PRO A 818 5.45 16.79 -28.64
N GLU A 819 5.46 17.48 -27.51
CA GLU A 819 4.79 18.77 -27.32
C GLU A 819 5.30 19.85 -28.27
N SER A 820 6.59 19.80 -28.61
CA SER A 820 7.23 20.75 -29.52
C SER A 820 6.69 20.65 -30.96
N LYS A 821 6.05 19.52 -31.29
CA LYS A 821 5.60 19.18 -32.64
C LYS A 821 4.09 19.25 -32.84
N TYR A 822 3.27 19.30 -31.78
CA TYR A 822 1.79 19.26 -31.90
C TYR A 822 1.18 20.37 -32.76
N LYS A 823 1.85 21.51 -32.89
CA LYS A 823 1.38 22.64 -33.71
C LYS A 823 1.80 22.54 -35.18
N GLU A 824 2.68 21.59 -35.54
CA GLU A 824 3.04 21.37 -36.93
C GLU A 824 1.80 20.87 -37.70
N PRO A 825 1.50 21.39 -38.91
CA PRO A 825 0.28 21.06 -39.63
C PRO A 825 0.02 19.57 -39.81
N TYR A 826 1.07 18.77 -40.08
CA TYR A 826 0.97 17.32 -40.21
C TYR A 826 0.56 16.65 -38.90
N VAL A 827 1.24 16.98 -37.80
CA VAL A 827 0.97 16.38 -36.49
C VAL A 827 -0.41 16.80 -36.00
N LYS A 828 -0.80 18.06 -36.21
CA LYS A 828 -2.15 18.54 -35.89
C LYS A 828 -3.22 17.75 -36.65
N ALA A 829 -3.03 17.52 -37.95
CA ALA A 829 -3.98 16.75 -38.76
C ALA A 829 -4.09 15.29 -38.26
N MET A 830 -2.98 14.68 -37.86
CA MET A 830 -3.00 13.34 -37.24
C MET A 830 -3.73 13.36 -35.89
N ILE A 831 -3.46 14.36 -35.04
CA ILE A 831 -4.16 14.53 -33.76
C ILE A 831 -5.67 14.68 -33.98
N ASP A 832 -6.09 15.49 -34.95
CA ASP A 832 -7.51 15.69 -35.25
C ASP A 832 -8.15 14.41 -35.81
N TYR A 833 -7.43 13.65 -36.64
CA TYR A 833 -7.92 12.42 -37.25
C TYR A 833 -8.07 11.27 -36.24
N PHE A 834 -7.04 11.04 -35.42
CA PHE A 834 -7.03 9.98 -34.41
C PHE A 834 -7.67 10.43 -33.09
N ASN A 835 -7.99 11.71 -32.95
CA ASN A 835 -8.42 12.35 -31.71
C ASN A 835 -7.48 12.03 -30.51
N LEU A 836 -6.17 11.88 -30.80
CA LEU A 836 -5.17 11.41 -29.84
C LEU A 836 -3.83 12.14 -30.06
N LYS A 837 -3.17 12.51 -28.96
CA LYS A 837 -1.82 13.09 -28.97
C LYS A 837 -0.83 12.02 -28.49
N MET A 838 0.30 11.90 -29.19
CA MET A 838 1.40 11.05 -28.73
C MET A 838 1.98 11.62 -27.43
N PRO A 839 1.85 10.95 -26.28
CA PRO A 839 2.40 11.45 -25.02
C PRO A 839 3.93 11.35 -25.01
N ASN A 840 4.59 12.17 -24.19
CA ASN A 840 6.02 12.03 -23.96
C ASN A 840 6.28 10.78 -23.13
N GLN A 841 6.91 9.77 -23.73
CA GLN A 841 7.25 8.51 -23.07
C GLN A 841 8.49 8.62 -22.16
N HIS A 842 9.10 9.82 -22.08
CA HIS A 842 10.28 10.12 -21.28
C HIS A 842 11.47 9.21 -21.56
N MET A 843 11.65 8.84 -22.84
CA MET A 843 12.76 8.02 -23.32
C MET A 843 14.10 8.74 -23.17
N SER A 844 15.13 8.00 -22.79
CA SER A 844 16.53 8.45 -22.87
C SER A 844 17.00 8.56 -24.32
N LYS A 845 18.12 9.27 -24.53
CA LYS A 845 18.69 9.43 -25.89
C LYS A 845 19.17 8.09 -26.46
N GLU A 846 19.72 7.21 -25.63
CA GLU A 846 20.11 5.86 -26.02
C GLU A 846 18.89 5.03 -26.45
N GLU A 847 17.80 5.06 -25.68
CA GLU A 847 16.55 4.37 -26.01
C GLU A 847 15.97 4.86 -27.34
N VAL A 848 15.94 6.18 -27.57
CA VAL A 848 15.48 6.74 -28.86
C VAL A 848 16.38 6.30 -30.00
N LYS A 849 17.70 6.24 -29.80
CA LYS A 849 18.64 5.77 -30.83
C LYS A 849 18.38 4.32 -31.21
N ASP A 850 18.18 3.45 -30.22
CA ASP A 850 17.86 2.03 -30.47
C ASP A 850 16.48 1.91 -31.18
N ILE A 851 15.45 2.68 -30.77
CA ILE A 851 14.14 2.74 -31.48
C ILE A 851 14.32 3.18 -32.95
N ILE A 852 15.18 4.16 -33.23
CA ILE A 852 15.45 4.59 -34.61
C ILE A 852 16.08 3.47 -35.43
N GLU A 853 16.99 2.67 -34.86
CA GLU A 853 17.54 1.50 -35.56
C GLU A 853 16.47 0.44 -35.84
N TYR A 854 15.50 0.27 -34.94
CA TYR A 854 14.33 -0.57 -35.19
C TYR A 854 13.45 -0.01 -36.32
N LEU A 855 13.17 1.29 -36.33
CA LEU A 855 12.38 1.92 -37.40
C LEU A 855 13.09 1.89 -38.76
N LYS A 856 14.42 1.97 -38.81
CA LYS A 856 15.19 1.75 -40.05
C LYS A 856 15.01 0.34 -40.58
N TRP A 857 15.01 -0.64 -39.69
CA TRP A 857 14.75 -2.03 -40.05
C TRP A 857 13.31 -2.22 -40.55
N VAL A 858 12.33 -1.56 -39.92
CA VAL A 858 10.94 -1.54 -40.41
C VAL A 858 10.87 -0.95 -41.82
N ASP A 859 11.54 0.18 -42.06
CA ASP A 859 11.54 0.87 -43.36
C ASP A 859 12.26 0.07 -44.46
N GLU A 860 13.36 -0.64 -44.13
CA GLU A 860 14.04 -1.57 -45.04
C GLU A 860 13.10 -2.69 -45.51
N ASN A 861 12.18 -3.10 -44.63
CA ASN A 861 11.21 -4.16 -44.86
C ASN A 861 9.80 -3.62 -45.17
N ALA A 862 9.66 -2.34 -45.51
CA ALA A 862 8.37 -1.68 -45.67
C ALA A 862 7.45 -2.37 -46.70
N ASN A 863 8.03 -2.99 -47.73
CA ASN A 863 7.30 -3.75 -48.74
C ASN A 863 6.66 -5.04 -48.21
N LEU A 864 7.01 -5.47 -47.00
CA LEU A 864 6.49 -6.66 -46.34
C LEU A 864 5.26 -6.37 -45.46
N PHE A 865 5.10 -5.12 -45.02
CA PHE A 865 4.08 -4.71 -44.05
C PHE A 865 2.75 -4.33 -44.69
#